data_AF-A0A2G6E9G1-F1
#
_entry.id   AF-A0A2G6E9G1-F1
#
_cell.length_a   1.000
_cell.length_b   1.000
_cell.length_c   1.000
_cell.angle_alpha   90.00
_cell.angle_beta   90.00
_cell.angle_gamma   90.00
#
_symmetry.space_group_name_H-M   'P 1'
#
loop_
_entity.id
_entity.type
_entity.pdbx_description
1 polymer ?
#
loop_
_entity_poly.entity_id
_entity_poly.type
_entity_poly.pdbx_seq_one_letter_code
_entity_poly.pdbx_strand_id
1 'polypeptide(L)'
;MASLSLLFSSTGWAEKIVWHDYKYPLKETIRVFQHEEYAIESVDVQVSLPSQFLRHHKEIELLVYLRSRTVTSKGKTGFHDFSPLIRVNNAFIKRYKIPVKKTPSRQHQVVRIARKDLKPGGNTLQFTFKWHHSGWSCSGKGCGYEITKMVFKDAPKPTPTPTPTRTPTPRPRKKTTVLRPTATPTPSPVISLLEQADRYVEKKWFLTPKETNAFDTYKRVLRISPSNMHARKKLYEMMKGYKSWGDNNYKEGAHEKAKSYYERYMTIARYVKDELRSQFSGQIEQDFTMVSDRLELIENPPTPTPSPEPLSDDLPVIEISTELPEKCESEELTLQGSVKDDLGVTGIYFFLNSEAHEELTFPEDESLVEQPFETTFSLSPGDNTISIEARDTSGQRMTWDTRLTRQLPPETPPVAPTPQLPLLDEYPDIIFLPELPSETQEPYIHVEGHVKDDRGIQDFKISIRRPDSTWFEVLRNVTFDGTNFSADIRLEIGETTLMLVAADTLGQLTKKEVMIQRRSETKAPDQDDGNSASEFGEHAPENTAPAVKRVVILVAAEEYLDAAIPPYQCAENDVHKVYEFFTDPERGGLPQEQVILLTGTDVTERTLKKTFGEWLRQQAKAGDISLLVYFIGYGGCEHDRRYWLSHDTTLDDIFSTSLDLRKINTLLSRIPTQFVTIFLDTVFLGGEQSGAAEPLWKILSGEGRAIAAASHGKTPHICDDEQSGSSFTSSFLQGLAGEADLNSDGKIYSPELWEFMSRSLTNAADGAERLHPVLVGELPHELLVTLPLPEEKLSASGEKKRPDAKDAIIDIYRNGHISADQFKRALQILKNGETDRLLEDYLDGKIPLDIFKDTF
;
A
#
# COMPACT_ATOMS: atom_id res chain seq x y z
N MET A 1 -49.87 57.40 -4.66
CA MET A 1 -48.73 57.18 -5.56
C MET A 1 -47.75 56.28 -4.81
N ALA A 2 -47.64 54.96 -5.06
CA ALA A 2 -47.10 54.30 -6.26
C ALA A 2 -45.68 54.84 -6.55
N SER A 3 -44.57 54.12 -6.64
CA SER A 3 -44.19 52.75 -7.07
C SER A 3 -42.66 52.65 -6.85
N LEU A 4 -41.89 51.57 -6.93
CA LEU A 4 -42.05 50.14 -7.17
C LEU A 4 -40.74 49.52 -6.62
N SER A 5 -40.84 48.47 -5.83
CA SER A 5 -39.73 47.57 -5.50
C SER A 5 -40.04 46.24 -6.19
N LEU A 6 -39.25 45.77 -7.15
CA LEU A 6 -39.29 44.38 -7.65
C LEU A 6 -38.00 44.00 -8.42
N LEU A 7 -37.37 42.93 -7.92
CA LEU A 7 -36.74 41.81 -8.64
C LEU A 7 -35.47 42.05 -9.48
N PHE A 8 -34.31 41.76 -8.88
CA PHE A 8 -33.28 40.97 -9.56
C PHE A 8 -33.47 39.51 -9.15
N SER A 9 -34.18 38.72 -9.96
CA SER A 9 -34.04 37.27 -9.96
C SER A 9 -32.93 36.92 -10.94
N SER A 10 -31.73 36.62 -10.44
CA SER A 10 -30.72 35.94 -11.24
C SER A 10 -31.24 34.54 -11.56
N THR A 11 -31.51 34.28 -12.83
CA THR A 11 -31.76 32.94 -13.35
C THR A 11 -30.47 32.13 -13.25
N GLY A 12 -30.20 31.53 -12.09
CA GLY A 12 -29.26 30.42 -11.96
C GLY A 12 -29.82 29.24 -12.75
N TRP A 13 -29.03 28.72 -13.70
CA TRP A 13 -29.45 27.60 -14.53
C TRP A 13 -29.49 26.34 -13.67
N ALA A 14 -30.66 25.73 -13.51
CA ALA A 14 -30.79 24.46 -12.82
C ALA A 14 -30.19 23.34 -13.69
N GLU A 15 -29.24 22.59 -13.13
CA GLU A 15 -28.77 21.32 -13.70
C GLU A 15 -29.98 20.39 -13.91
N LYS A 16 -30.05 19.65 -15.02
CA LYS A 16 -31.21 18.78 -15.34
C LYS A 16 -30.77 17.32 -15.37
N ILE A 17 -31.29 16.53 -14.44
CA ILE A 17 -31.03 15.10 -14.31
C ILE A 17 -32.28 14.33 -14.71
N VAL A 18 -32.12 13.28 -15.50
CA VAL A 18 -33.24 12.42 -15.96
C VAL A 18 -33.21 11.10 -15.20
N TRP A 19 -34.21 10.89 -14.33
CA TRP A 19 -34.42 9.61 -13.64
C TRP A 19 -35.27 8.69 -14.53
N HIS A 20 -34.56 7.83 -15.27
CA HIS A 20 -35.10 7.00 -16.35
C HIS A 20 -36.15 5.99 -15.90
N ASP A 21 -35.95 5.33 -14.76
CA ASP A 21 -36.92 4.37 -14.19
C ASP A 21 -37.05 4.56 -12.67
N TYR A 22 -38.23 5.00 -12.24
CA TYR A 22 -38.57 5.29 -10.84
C TYR A 22 -38.54 4.05 -9.92
N LYS A 23 -38.53 2.84 -10.49
CA LYS A 23 -38.42 1.57 -9.73
C LYS A 23 -37.00 1.31 -9.24
N TYR A 24 -36.01 1.90 -9.89
CA TYR A 24 -34.61 1.77 -9.50
C TYR A 24 -34.15 3.03 -8.76
N PRO A 25 -33.29 2.90 -7.73
CA PRO A 25 -32.69 4.04 -7.08
C PRO A 25 -31.94 4.93 -8.08
N LEU A 26 -32.16 6.24 -8.01
CA LEU A 26 -31.25 7.19 -8.65
C LEU A 26 -29.99 7.26 -7.79
N LYS A 27 -28.86 6.82 -8.34
CA LYS A 27 -27.54 6.79 -7.66
C LYS A 27 -26.59 7.91 -8.11
N GLU A 28 -27.07 8.84 -8.93
CA GLU A 28 -26.28 10.00 -9.35
C GLU A 28 -26.16 11.02 -8.22
N THR A 29 -24.94 11.53 -8.00
CA THR A 29 -24.69 12.55 -6.99
C THR A 29 -25.18 13.92 -7.46
N ILE A 30 -26.20 14.45 -6.80
CA ILE A 30 -26.79 15.75 -7.11
C ILE A 30 -26.23 16.80 -6.17
N ARG A 31 -25.69 17.90 -6.71
CA ARG A 31 -25.04 18.96 -5.93
C ARG A 31 -25.89 20.23 -5.89
N VAL A 32 -26.20 20.72 -4.68
CA VAL A 32 -26.97 21.95 -4.49
C VAL A 32 -26.16 22.90 -3.61
N PHE A 33 -25.53 23.92 -4.20
CA PHE A 33 -24.52 24.79 -3.57
C PHE A 33 -24.69 26.28 -3.90
N GLN A 34 -24.13 27.13 -3.03
CA GLN A 34 -23.97 28.58 -3.23
C GLN A 34 -22.48 28.97 -3.07
N HIS A 35 -22.03 29.89 -3.95
CA HIS A 35 -20.72 30.59 -4.02
C HIS A 35 -19.51 29.97 -4.80
N GLU A 36 -18.71 30.91 -5.32
CA GLU A 36 -17.36 30.96 -5.95
C GLU A 36 -16.98 30.11 -7.17
N GLU A 37 -17.25 28.80 -7.25
CA GLU A 37 -16.75 28.00 -8.39
C GLU A 37 -17.79 27.02 -8.99
N TYR A 38 -18.85 26.71 -8.22
CA TYR A 38 -19.91 25.75 -8.59
C TYR A 38 -21.30 26.14 -8.04
N ALA A 39 -21.69 27.41 -8.15
CA ALA A 39 -22.98 27.87 -7.64
C ALA A 39 -24.17 27.24 -8.40
N ILE A 40 -24.67 26.11 -7.90
CA ILE A 40 -25.88 25.43 -8.38
C ILE A 40 -26.96 25.58 -7.30
N GLU A 41 -27.64 26.73 -7.30
CA GLU A 41 -28.64 27.08 -6.28
C GLU A 41 -29.91 26.22 -6.35
N SER A 42 -30.10 25.53 -7.48
CA SER A 42 -31.14 24.53 -7.66
C SER A 42 -30.80 23.48 -8.71
N VAL A 43 -31.29 22.25 -8.54
CA VAL A 43 -31.17 21.15 -9.53
C VAL A 43 -32.53 20.54 -9.82
N ASP A 44 -32.85 20.35 -11.09
CA ASP A 44 -34.10 19.77 -11.58
C ASP A 44 -33.91 18.27 -11.87
N VAL A 45 -34.62 17.40 -11.16
CA VAL A 45 -34.69 15.96 -11.45
C VAL A 45 -36.01 15.63 -12.13
N GLN A 46 -35.95 15.15 -13.37
CA GLN A 46 -37.11 14.72 -14.14
C GLN A 46 -37.37 13.25 -13.93
N VAL A 47 -38.60 12.88 -13.55
CA VAL A 47 -39.01 11.49 -13.36
C VAL A 47 -40.39 11.23 -13.93
N SER A 48 -40.55 10.12 -14.66
CA SER A 48 -41.85 9.71 -15.20
C SER A 48 -42.56 8.74 -14.25
N LEU A 49 -43.75 9.10 -13.77
CA LEU A 49 -44.52 8.29 -12.83
C LEU A 49 -45.81 7.77 -13.49
N PRO A 50 -46.07 6.45 -13.52
CA PRO A 50 -47.25 5.90 -14.17
C PRO A 50 -48.53 6.19 -13.35
N SER A 51 -49.66 6.37 -14.06
CA SER A 51 -50.97 6.61 -13.44
C SER A 51 -51.34 5.60 -12.36
N GLN A 52 -50.97 4.33 -12.54
CA GLN A 52 -51.26 3.26 -11.58
C GLN A 52 -50.52 3.48 -10.25
N PHE A 53 -49.23 3.80 -10.30
CA PHE A 53 -48.43 4.11 -9.12
C PHE A 53 -49.02 5.31 -8.34
N LEU A 54 -49.47 6.35 -9.04
CA LEU A 54 -50.08 7.53 -8.43
C LEU A 54 -51.51 7.32 -7.91
N ARG A 55 -52.23 6.26 -8.31
CA ARG A 55 -53.63 6.00 -7.90
C ARG A 55 -53.72 5.35 -6.52
N HIS A 56 -52.72 4.55 -6.15
CA HIS A 56 -52.73 3.76 -4.92
C HIS A 56 -52.24 4.52 -3.67
N HIS A 57 -51.77 5.76 -3.84
CA HIS A 57 -51.11 6.52 -2.77
C HIS A 57 -51.82 7.85 -2.52
N LYS A 58 -52.15 8.14 -1.26
CA LYS A 58 -52.59 9.49 -0.84
C LYS A 58 -51.41 10.47 -0.82
N GLU A 59 -50.24 9.97 -0.41
CA GLU A 59 -48.94 10.65 -0.44
C GLU A 59 -47.87 9.66 -0.91
N ILE A 60 -46.89 10.13 -1.66
CA ILE A 60 -45.76 9.36 -2.17
C ILE A 60 -44.57 9.58 -1.24
N GLU A 61 -44.02 8.51 -0.66
CA GLU A 61 -42.82 8.57 0.18
C GLU A 61 -41.55 8.51 -0.69
N LEU A 62 -40.80 9.61 -0.71
CA LEU A 62 -39.50 9.72 -1.36
C LEU A 62 -38.39 9.67 -0.30
N LEU A 63 -37.59 8.60 -0.30
CA LEU A 63 -36.41 8.47 0.53
C LEU A 63 -35.24 9.17 -0.15
N VAL A 64 -34.62 10.14 0.53
CA VAL A 64 -33.52 10.96 0.02
C VAL A 64 -32.32 10.81 0.95
N TYR A 65 -31.19 10.38 0.41
CA TYR A 65 -29.91 10.29 1.12
C TYR A 65 -29.13 11.56 0.86
N LEU A 66 -28.79 12.29 1.92
CA LEU A 66 -28.18 13.61 1.85
C LEU A 66 -26.85 13.66 2.60
N ARG A 67 -25.94 14.47 2.09
CA ARG A 67 -24.68 14.84 2.76
C ARG A 67 -24.55 16.36 2.78
N SER A 68 -24.51 16.97 3.96
CA SER A 68 -24.14 18.38 4.07
C SER A 68 -22.64 18.55 3.79
N ARG A 69 -22.28 19.50 2.93
CA ARG A 69 -20.90 19.97 2.76
C ARG A 69 -20.68 21.35 3.39
N THR A 70 -21.68 21.85 4.11
CA THR A 70 -21.61 23.18 4.72
C THR A 70 -20.79 23.14 6.01
N VAL A 71 -19.74 23.95 6.04
CA VAL A 71 -19.05 24.36 7.25
C VAL A 71 -19.48 25.78 7.58
N THR A 72 -20.12 25.93 8.74
CA THR A 72 -20.56 27.23 9.23
C THR A 72 -19.37 28.11 9.59
N SER A 73 -19.52 29.43 9.62
CA SER A 73 -18.48 30.37 10.09
C SER A 73 -17.99 30.09 11.53
N LYS A 74 -18.73 29.30 12.30
CA LYS A 74 -18.36 28.84 13.66
C LYS A 74 -17.73 27.43 13.67
N GLY A 75 -17.32 26.91 12.51
CA GLY A 75 -16.67 25.60 12.38
C GLY A 75 -17.58 24.39 12.59
N LYS A 76 -18.91 24.58 12.69
CA LYS A 76 -19.86 23.46 12.82
C LYS A 76 -20.14 22.85 11.44
N THR A 77 -20.13 21.53 11.35
CA THR A 77 -20.42 20.75 10.16
C THR A 77 -21.84 20.16 10.25
N GLY A 78 -22.54 20.03 9.11
CA GLY A 78 -23.91 19.48 9.07
C GLY A 78 -24.96 20.47 8.56
N PHE A 79 -26.22 20.29 8.92
CA PHE A 79 -27.37 21.08 8.42
C PHE A 79 -27.79 22.18 9.40
N HIS A 80 -26.83 22.85 10.02
CA HIS A 80 -27.09 23.75 11.16
C HIS A 80 -27.90 25.00 10.82
N ASP A 81 -27.62 25.64 9.68
CA ASP A 81 -28.11 26.99 9.38
C ASP A 81 -28.87 27.11 8.04
N PHE A 82 -29.13 25.99 7.38
CA PHE A 82 -29.96 25.94 6.18
C PHE A 82 -30.93 24.76 6.21
N SER A 83 -31.99 24.84 5.41
CA SER A 83 -32.90 23.73 5.18
C SER A 83 -33.00 23.37 3.71
N PRO A 84 -32.76 22.10 3.35
CA PRO A 84 -33.01 21.59 2.01
C PRO A 84 -34.52 21.49 1.73
N LEU A 85 -34.89 21.81 0.50
CA LEU A 85 -36.28 21.97 0.03
C LEU A 85 -36.46 21.30 -1.33
N ILE A 86 -37.66 20.80 -1.58
CA ILE A 86 -38.09 20.25 -2.88
C ILE A 86 -39.29 21.05 -3.39
N ARG A 87 -39.23 21.51 -4.64
CA ARG A 87 -40.37 22.00 -5.41
C ARG A 87 -40.78 20.96 -6.43
N VAL A 88 -42.08 20.74 -6.56
CA VAL A 88 -42.63 19.76 -7.52
C VAL A 88 -43.31 20.52 -8.64
N ASN A 89 -42.98 20.20 -9.89
CA ASN A 89 -43.60 20.72 -11.12
C ASN A 89 -43.67 22.27 -11.18
N ASN A 90 -42.63 22.97 -10.71
CA ASN A 90 -42.58 24.43 -10.66
C ASN A 90 -43.76 25.09 -9.93
N ALA A 91 -44.33 24.42 -8.92
CA ALA A 91 -45.37 25.01 -8.08
C ALA A 91 -44.86 26.30 -7.42
N PHE A 92 -45.51 27.44 -7.73
CA PHE A 92 -45.06 28.79 -7.33
C PHE A 92 -44.96 29.00 -5.81
N ILE A 93 -45.75 28.27 -5.01
CA ILE A 93 -45.92 28.55 -3.57
C ILE A 93 -45.52 27.35 -2.70
N LYS A 94 -45.77 26.12 -3.15
CA LYS A 94 -45.63 24.94 -2.29
C LYS A 94 -44.21 24.36 -2.37
N ARG A 95 -43.54 24.27 -1.22
CA ARG A 95 -42.22 23.65 -1.05
C ARG A 95 -42.30 22.55 0.01
N TYR A 96 -41.74 21.39 -0.29
CA TYR A 96 -41.59 20.29 0.65
C TYR A 96 -40.27 20.45 1.38
N LYS A 97 -40.29 20.49 2.72
CA LYS A 97 -39.06 20.53 3.52
C LYS A 97 -38.52 19.12 3.68
N ILE A 98 -37.22 18.94 3.48
CA ILE A 98 -36.54 17.70 3.84
C ILE A 98 -36.18 17.78 5.34
N PRO A 99 -36.70 16.89 6.19
CA PRO A 99 -36.63 17.02 7.65
C PRO A 99 -35.25 16.59 8.20
N VAL A 100 -34.19 17.27 7.81
CA VAL A 100 -32.82 16.97 8.25
C VAL A 100 -32.60 17.30 9.74
N LYS A 101 -31.88 16.42 10.45
CA LYS A 101 -31.27 16.73 11.76
C LYS A 101 -30.04 17.61 11.54
N LYS A 102 -29.67 18.44 12.53
CA LYS A 102 -28.47 19.29 12.43
C LYS A 102 -27.20 18.45 12.23
N THR A 103 -27.09 17.35 12.96
CA THR A 103 -26.07 16.30 12.84
C THR A 103 -26.73 14.92 12.87
N PRO A 104 -26.12 13.88 12.27
CA PRO A 104 -24.85 13.88 11.50
C PRO A 104 -24.95 14.52 10.11
N SER A 105 -23.79 14.79 9.47
CA SER A 105 -23.71 15.42 8.14
C SER A 105 -24.22 14.52 7.01
N ARG A 106 -24.05 13.19 7.13
CA ARG A 106 -24.65 12.17 6.28
C ARG A 106 -25.92 11.62 6.95
N GLN A 107 -27.06 11.67 6.27
CA GLN A 107 -28.32 11.15 6.77
C GLN A 107 -29.30 10.86 5.64
N HIS A 108 -30.28 10.00 5.89
CA HIS A 108 -31.38 9.77 4.97
C HIS A 108 -32.69 10.26 5.58
N GLN A 109 -33.56 10.83 4.75
CA GLN A 109 -34.83 11.37 5.19
C GLN A 109 -35.96 10.96 4.23
N VAL A 110 -37.15 10.74 4.80
CA VAL A 110 -38.36 10.46 4.02
C VAL A 110 -39.13 11.77 3.83
N VAL A 111 -39.39 12.10 2.56
CA VAL A 111 -40.22 13.24 2.17
C VAL A 111 -41.55 12.73 1.65
N ARG A 112 -42.64 13.16 2.27
CA ARG A 112 -44.01 12.80 1.85
C ARG A 112 -44.55 13.83 0.88
N ILE A 113 -44.65 13.46 -0.40
CA ILE A 113 -45.15 14.32 -1.47
C ILE A 113 -46.63 14.03 -1.70
N ALA A 114 -47.50 15.03 -1.56
CA ALA A 114 -48.93 14.84 -1.75
C ALA A 114 -49.24 14.48 -3.21
N ARG A 115 -50.06 13.43 -3.41
CA ARG A 115 -50.40 12.92 -4.74
C ARG A 115 -50.92 14.00 -5.69
N LYS A 116 -51.66 14.99 -5.17
CA LYS A 116 -52.25 16.09 -5.97
C LYS A 116 -51.22 17.00 -6.65
N ASP A 117 -49.96 17.00 -6.21
CA ASP A 117 -48.90 17.83 -6.79
C ASP A 117 -48.08 17.07 -7.85
N LEU A 118 -48.30 15.76 -7.97
CA LEU A 118 -47.71 14.89 -8.98
C LEU A 118 -48.74 14.62 -10.09
N LYS A 119 -48.28 14.59 -11.33
CA LYS A 119 -49.10 14.25 -12.51
C LYS A 119 -48.65 12.93 -13.12
N PRO A 120 -49.56 12.15 -13.73
CA PRO A 120 -49.13 11.01 -14.55
C PRO A 120 -48.16 11.44 -15.66
N GLY A 121 -47.11 10.65 -15.88
CA GLY A 121 -46.03 10.96 -16.81
C GLY A 121 -44.92 11.79 -16.16
N GLY A 122 -44.29 12.68 -16.93
CA GLY A 122 -43.12 13.44 -16.49
C GLY A 122 -43.43 14.43 -15.37
N ASN A 123 -42.67 14.35 -14.28
CA ASN A 123 -42.66 15.27 -13.15
C ASN A 123 -41.25 15.88 -13.00
N THR A 124 -41.17 17.10 -12.49
CA THR A 124 -39.89 17.75 -12.14
C THR A 124 -39.81 17.94 -10.64
N LEU A 125 -38.77 17.40 -10.02
CA LEU A 125 -38.41 17.61 -8.62
C LEU A 125 -37.21 18.56 -8.58
N GLN A 126 -37.45 19.81 -8.25
CA GLN A 126 -36.42 20.82 -8.13
C GLN A 126 -35.91 20.89 -6.69
N PHE A 127 -34.66 20.55 -6.48
CA PHE A 127 -33.97 20.61 -5.19
C PHE A 127 -33.32 21.98 -5.01
N THR A 128 -33.45 22.56 -3.82
CA THR A 128 -32.91 23.87 -3.46
C THR A 128 -32.74 23.93 -1.95
N PHE A 129 -32.24 25.04 -1.41
CA PHE A 129 -32.20 25.26 0.03
C PHE A 129 -32.57 26.68 0.41
N LYS A 130 -32.81 26.87 1.71
CA LYS A 130 -33.05 28.17 2.31
C LYS A 130 -32.23 28.31 3.58
N TRP A 131 -31.40 29.36 3.64
CA TRP A 131 -30.73 29.78 4.87
C TRP A 131 -31.74 30.25 5.93
N HIS A 132 -31.45 29.95 7.19
CA HIS A 132 -32.28 30.38 8.32
C HIS A 132 -32.08 31.86 8.65
N HIS A 133 -30.93 32.44 8.29
CA HIS A 133 -30.55 33.82 8.56
C HIS A 133 -30.01 34.52 7.29
N SER A 134 -30.24 35.82 7.14
CA SER A 134 -29.68 36.62 6.04
C SER A 134 -28.27 37.10 6.39
N GLY A 135 -27.29 36.90 5.50
CA GLY A 135 -25.92 37.45 5.62
C GLY A 135 -24.86 36.53 6.22
N TRP A 136 -25.06 35.21 6.18
CA TRP A 136 -24.04 34.26 6.63
C TRP A 136 -23.02 33.95 5.54
N SER A 137 -21.74 34.01 5.89
CA SER A 137 -20.65 33.40 5.16
C SER A 137 -20.35 32.01 5.75
N CYS A 138 -19.90 31.13 4.89
CA CYS A 138 -19.50 29.76 5.17
C CYS A 138 -18.13 29.59 4.52
N SER A 139 -17.26 28.82 5.17
CA SER A 139 -15.85 28.69 4.76
C SER A 139 -15.66 27.45 3.88
N GLY A 140 -15.08 27.60 2.69
CA GLY A 140 -14.73 26.49 1.77
C GLY A 140 -15.23 26.67 0.32
N LYS A 141 -14.94 25.70 -0.56
CA LYS A 141 -15.24 25.69 -2.02
C LYS A 141 -16.74 25.57 -2.40
N GLY A 142 -17.68 25.86 -1.49
CA GLY A 142 -19.13 25.89 -1.77
C GLY A 142 -20.02 25.47 -0.61
N CYS A 143 -21.16 26.15 -0.42
CA CYS A 143 -22.04 25.97 0.73
C CYS A 143 -23.39 25.38 0.34
N GLY A 144 -23.74 24.24 0.93
CA GLY A 144 -24.97 23.52 0.62
C GLY A 144 -24.85 22.02 0.92
N TYR A 145 -25.43 21.18 0.06
CA TYR A 145 -25.55 19.75 0.29
C TYR A 145 -25.56 18.94 -1.01
N GLU A 146 -25.26 17.65 -0.88
CA GLU A 146 -25.34 16.66 -1.93
C GLU A 146 -26.46 15.66 -1.66
N ILE A 147 -27.06 15.12 -2.73
CA ILE A 147 -27.96 13.96 -2.68
C ILE A 147 -27.24 12.82 -3.36
N THR A 148 -26.97 11.74 -2.63
CA THR A 148 -26.21 10.59 -3.15
C THR A 148 -27.11 9.46 -3.65
N LYS A 149 -28.35 9.43 -3.17
CA LYS A 149 -29.32 8.40 -3.54
C LYS A 149 -30.76 8.87 -3.34
N MET A 150 -31.64 8.50 -4.25
CA MET A 150 -33.09 8.68 -4.09
C MET A 150 -33.87 7.43 -4.47
N VAL A 151 -34.92 7.15 -3.68
CA VAL A 151 -35.77 5.97 -3.86
C VAL A 151 -37.22 6.32 -3.55
N PHE A 152 -38.16 5.94 -4.42
CA PHE A 152 -39.57 5.89 -4.05
C PHE A 152 -39.83 4.62 -3.24
N LYS A 153 -40.19 4.76 -1.97
CA LYS A 153 -40.25 3.62 -1.03
C LYS A 153 -41.28 2.58 -1.43
N ASP A 154 -42.41 3.02 -1.97
CA ASP A 154 -43.51 2.15 -2.41
C ASP A 154 -43.40 1.73 -3.88
N ALA A 155 -42.27 2.00 -4.54
CA ALA A 155 -42.06 1.55 -5.90
C ALA A 155 -42.01 0.00 -5.93
N PRO A 156 -42.65 -0.64 -6.93
CA PRO A 156 -42.63 -2.08 -7.03
C PRO A 156 -41.18 -2.58 -7.19
N LYS A 157 -40.81 -3.60 -6.40
CA LYS A 157 -39.48 -4.24 -6.50
C LYS A 157 -39.23 -4.67 -7.95
N PRO A 158 -38.04 -4.43 -8.51
CA PRO A 158 -37.72 -4.85 -9.86
C PRO A 158 -37.83 -6.37 -9.95
N THR A 159 -38.72 -6.86 -10.81
CA THR A 159 -38.79 -8.29 -11.14
C THR A 159 -37.54 -8.63 -11.96
N PRO A 160 -36.79 -9.70 -11.64
CA PRO A 160 -35.66 -10.12 -12.46
C PRO A 160 -36.17 -10.41 -13.88
N THR A 161 -35.61 -9.69 -14.86
CA THR A 161 -35.96 -9.87 -16.28
C THR A 161 -35.53 -11.27 -16.72
N PRO A 162 -36.43 -12.11 -17.27
CA PRO A 162 -36.04 -13.42 -17.79
C PRO A 162 -35.13 -13.25 -19.02
N THR A 163 -34.08 -14.08 -19.06
CA THR A 163 -33.14 -14.24 -20.17
C THR A 163 -33.89 -14.42 -21.51
N PRO A 164 -33.53 -13.67 -22.57
CA PRO A 164 -34.30 -13.70 -23.81
C PRO A 164 -34.07 -15.01 -24.59
N THR A 165 -35.11 -15.85 -24.66
CA THR A 165 -35.19 -16.94 -25.63
C THR A 165 -35.39 -16.37 -27.04
N ARG A 166 -34.59 -16.84 -27.99
CA ARG A 166 -34.67 -16.48 -29.42
C ARG A 166 -36.00 -16.91 -30.06
N THR A 167 -36.26 -16.33 -31.23
CA THR A 167 -37.16 -16.73 -32.37
C THR A 167 -38.55 -16.05 -32.44
N PRO A 168 -39.17 -15.86 -33.63
CA PRO A 168 -38.70 -15.26 -34.89
C PRO A 168 -39.52 -14.01 -35.32
N THR A 169 -38.97 -13.27 -36.30
CA THR A 169 -39.53 -12.12 -37.02
C THR A 169 -40.90 -12.37 -37.68
N PRO A 170 -41.80 -11.36 -37.70
CA PRO A 170 -42.72 -11.18 -38.83
C PRO A 170 -42.58 -9.81 -39.53
N ARG A 171 -42.79 -9.85 -40.86
CA ARG A 171 -42.76 -8.73 -41.82
C ARG A 171 -44.05 -7.88 -41.79
N PRO A 172 -44.07 -6.69 -42.44
CA PRO A 172 -44.87 -5.54 -42.02
C PRO A 172 -46.24 -5.40 -42.71
N ARG A 173 -47.17 -4.67 -42.06
CA ARG A 173 -48.34 -4.05 -42.72
C ARG A 173 -48.51 -2.58 -42.31
N LYS A 174 -48.98 -1.80 -43.29
CA LYS A 174 -49.05 -0.33 -43.40
C LYS A 174 -50.40 0.24 -42.91
N LYS A 175 -50.33 1.51 -42.45
CA LYS A 175 -51.27 2.66 -42.62
C LYS A 175 -52.65 2.58 -41.95
N THR A 176 -53.25 3.60 -41.31
CA THR A 176 -53.00 5.05 -41.08
C THR A 176 -54.02 5.51 -40.01
N THR A 177 -53.66 6.39 -39.07
CA THR A 177 -54.57 7.48 -38.63
C THR A 177 -53.71 8.66 -38.17
N VAL A 178 -53.91 9.79 -38.84
CA VAL A 178 -53.16 11.05 -38.67
C VAL A 178 -53.73 11.81 -37.48
N LEU A 179 -52.90 12.09 -36.48
CA LEU A 179 -53.11 13.18 -35.53
C LEU A 179 -51.96 14.18 -35.70
N ARG A 180 -52.36 15.44 -35.83
CA ARG A 180 -51.56 16.65 -36.07
C ARG A 180 -50.34 16.70 -35.10
N PRO A 181 -49.08 16.85 -35.58
CA PRO A 181 -47.95 17.03 -34.69
C PRO A 181 -48.02 18.43 -34.07
N THR A 182 -48.21 18.48 -32.75
CA THR A 182 -47.86 19.64 -31.94
C THR A 182 -46.37 19.88 -32.13
N ALA A 183 -45.98 21.09 -32.53
CA ALA A 183 -44.58 21.46 -32.75
C ALA A 183 -43.73 21.09 -31.52
N THR A 184 -42.82 20.13 -31.71
CA THR A 184 -41.74 19.83 -30.78
C THR A 184 -40.91 21.10 -30.59
N PRO A 185 -40.52 21.47 -29.36
CA PRO A 185 -39.60 22.58 -29.19
C PRO A 185 -38.29 22.22 -29.89
N THR A 186 -37.92 23.01 -30.90
CA THR A 186 -36.63 22.88 -31.58
C THR A 186 -35.54 22.95 -30.51
N PRO A 187 -34.64 21.96 -30.39
CA PRO A 187 -33.59 21.98 -29.39
C PRO A 187 -32.75 23.26 -29.56
N SER A 188 -32.33 23.85 -28.44
CA SER A 188 -31.47 25.03 -28.44
C SER A 188 -30.25 24.76 -29.36
N PRO A 189 -29.82 25.71 -30.22
CA PRO A 189 -28.71 25.52 -31.15
C PRO A 189 -27.45 24.96 -30.50
N VAL A 190 -27.20 25.32 -29.23
CA VAL A 190 -26.07 24.82 -28.42
C VAL A 190 -26.18 23.32 -28.15
N ILE A 191 -27.36 22.83 -27.77
CA ILE A 191 -27.60 21.40 -27.44
C ILE A 191 -27.42 20.55 -28.69
N SER A 192 -28.00 20.97 -29.83
CA SER A 192 -27.84 20.25 -31.09
C SER A 192 -26.40 20.21 -31.59
N LEU A 193 -25.63 21.28 -31.36
CA LEU A 193 -24.21 21.35 -31.73
C LEU A 193 -23.33 20.51 -30.79
N LEU A 194 -23.65 20.46 -29.49
CA LEU A 194 -22.96 19.60 -28.53
C LEU A 194 -23.15 18.13 -28.88
N GLU A 195 -24.40 17.68 -29.06
CA GLU A 195 -24.69 16.30 -29.48
C GLU A 195 -24.02 15.95 -30.82
N GLN A 196 -23.95 16.92 -31.75
CA GLN A 196 -23.24 16.73 -33.01
C GLN A 196 -21.72 16.58 -32.80
N ALA A 197 -21.13 17.40 -31.94
CA ALA A 197 -19.70 17.34 -31.61
C ALA A 197 -19.35 16.02 -30.90
N ASP A 198 -20.16 15.59 -29.93
CA ASP A 198 -20.00 14.31 -29.21
C ASP A 198 -20.09 13.12 -30.18
N ARG A 199 -21.04 13.13 -31.13
CA ARG A 199 -21.09 12.11 -32.19
C ARG A 199 -19.84 12.08 -33.08
N TYR A 200 -19.18 13.23 -33.30
CA TYR A 200 -17.90 13.24 -34.02
C TYR A 200 -16.76 12.68 -33.17
N VAL A 201 -16.76 12.89 -31.85
CA VAL A 201 -15.82 12.26 -30.93
C VAL A 201 -15.98 10.73 -30.96
N GLU A 202 -17.20 10.21 -30.90
CA GLU A 202 -17.50 8.77 -30.99
C GLU A 202 -17.00 8.15 -32.30
N LYS A 203 -17.13 8.88 -33.40
CA LYS A 203 -16.62 8.48 -34.72
C LYS A 203 -15.11 8.67 -34.89
N LYS A 204 -14.41 9.17 -33.86
CA LYS A 204 -12.99 9.55 -33.90
C LYS A 204 -12.66 10.62 -34.95
N TRP A 205 -13.66 11.42 -35.35
CA TRP A 205 -13.54 12.55 -36.27
C TRP A 205 -13.15 13.80 -35.47
N PHE A 206 -11.95 13.77 -34.90
CA PHE A 206 -11.47 14.80 -33.96
C PHE A 206 -11.14 16.13 -34.67
N LEU A 207 -10.26 16.09 -35.67
CA LEU A 207 -9.85 17.23 -36.50
C LEU A 207 -10.13 17.03 -37.99
N THR A 208 -10.54 15.81 -38.37
CA THR A 208 -10.76 15.41 -39.76
C THR A 208 -12.13 14.72 -39.89
N PRO A 209 -12.94 15.04 -40.92
CA PRO A 209 -12.70 16.00 -42.01
C PRO A 209 -12.78 17.47 -41.56
N LYS A 210 -12.11 18.38 -42.28
CA LYS A 210 -12.08 19.82 -41.97
C LYS A 210 -13.50 20.38 -41.94
N GLU A 211 -13.80 21.25 -40.97
CA GLU A 211 -15.12 21.87 -40.75
C GLU A 211 -16.26 20.92 -40.37
N THR A 212 -16.04 19.61 -40.40
CA THR A 212 -17.00 18.55 -40.07
C THR A 212 -16.38 17.55 -39.09
N ASN A 213 -15.85 18.10 -37.99
CA ASN A 213 -15.19 17.36 -36.94
C ASN A 213 -15.59 17.88 -35.55
N ALA A 214 -15.20 17.15 -34.52
CA ALA A 214 -15.49 17.46 -33.13
C ALA A 214 -14.90 18.81 -32.71
N PHE A 215 -13.64 19.08 -33.04
CA PHE A 215 -12.94 20.32 -32.69
C PHE A 215 -13.66 21.57 -33.22
N ASP A 216 -13.92 21.63 -34.53
CA ASP A 216 -14.60 22.76 -35.17
C ASP A 216 -16.03 22.94 -34.66
N THR A 217 -16.71 21.83 -34.33
CA THR A 217 -18.08 21.89 -33.78
C THR A 217 -18.07 22.42 -32.34
N TYR A 218 -17.12 21.99 -31.49
CA TYR A 218 -16.93 22.57 -30.15
C TYR A 218 -16.53 24.04 -30.20
N LYS A 219 -15.71 24.46 -31.17
CA LYS A 219 -15.43 25.89 -31.40
C LYS A 219 -16.71 26.68 -31.70
N ARG A 220 -17.63 26.14 -32.49
CA ARG A 220 -18.94 26.78 -32.75
C ARG A 220 -19.79 26.84 -31.49
N VAL A 221 -19.79 25.78 -30.67
CA VAL A 221 -20.44 25.79 -29.35
C VAL A 221 -19.88 26.92 -28.49
N LEU A 222 -18.56 27.07 -28.41
CA LEU A 222 -17.90 28.08 -27.58
C LEU A 222 -18.05 29.50 -28.13
N ARG A 223 -18.27 29.69 -29.43
CA ARG A 223 -18.67 30.99 -29.99
C ARG A 223 -20.07 31.42 -29.54
N ILE A 224 -20.99 30.47 -29.36
CA ILE A 224 -22.37 30.75 -28.93
C ILE A 224 -22.46 30.80 -27.39
N SER A 225 -21.71 29.94 -26.72
CA SER A 225 -21.67 29.79 -25.25
C SER A 225 -20.21 29.70 -24.78
N PRO A 226 -19.50 30.83 -24.64
CA PRO A 226 -18.07 30.85 -24.30
C PRO A 226 -17.70 30.12 -23.02
N SER A 227 -18.60 30.08 -22.02
CA SER A 227 -18.42 29.40 -20.73
C SER A 227 -18.89 27.93 -20.74
N ASN A 228 -19.18 27.33 -21.89
CA ASN A 228 -19.67 25.96 -21.96
C ASN A 228 -18.59 24.96 -21.51
N MET A 229 -18.74 24.43 -20.30
CA MET A 229 -17.75 23.56 -19.67
C MET A 229 -17.58 22.21 -20.39
N HIS A 230 -18.65 21.66 -20.98
CA HIS A 230 -18.58 20.41 -21.73
C HIS A 230 -17.68 20.55 -22.96
N ALA A 231 -17.90 21.59 -23.76
CA ALA A 231 -17.08 21.84 -24.94
C ALA A 231 -15.61 22.15 -24.57
N ARG A 232 -15.37 22.92 -23.50
CA ARG A 232 -14.00 23.18 -23.00
C ARG A 232 -13.30 21.89 -22.54
N LYS A 233 -13.99 21.05 -21.77
CA LYS A 233 -13.47 19.76 -21.28
C LYS A 233 -13.13 18.82 -22.45
N LYS A 234 -14.04 18.71 -23.43
CA LYS A 234 -13.85 17.84 -24.60
C LYS A 234 -12.68 18.27 -25.47
N LEU A 235 -12.47 19.58 -25.66
CA LEU A 235 -11.28 20.10 -26.36
C LEU A 235 -9.98 19.74 -25.64
N TYR A 236 -9.96 19.80 -24.30
CA TYR A 236 -8.80 19.44 -23.49
C TYR A 236 -8.50 17.93 -23.53
N GLU A 237 -9.53 17.08 -23.46
CA GLU A 237 -9.39 15.62 -23.62
C GLU A 237 -8.79 15.26 -24.98
N MET A 238 -9.26 15.89 -26.06
CA MET A 238 -8.73 15.68 -27.41
C MET A 238 -7.27 16.13 -27.55
N MET A 239 -6.93 17.27 -26.95
CA MET A 239 -5.56 17.79 -26.89
C MET A 239 -4.62 16.77 -26.21
N LYS A 240 -4.98 16.32 -25.00
CA LYS A 240 -4.19 15.32 -24.24
C LYS A 240 -4.02 14.01 -24.99
N GLY A 241 -5.08 13.52 -25.64
CA GLY A 241 -5.02 12.32 -26.46
C GLY A 241 -3.98 12.42 -27.57
N TYR A 242 -3.95 13.53 -28.31
CA TYR A 242 -2.96 13.75 -29.37
C TYR A 242 -1.53 13.85 -28.86
N LYS A 243 -1.30 14.49 -27.70
CA LYS A 243 0.02 14.49 -27.06
C LYS A 243 0.47 13.07 -26.73
N SER A 244 -0.37 12.29 -26.06
CA SER A 244 -0.04 10.91 -25.65
C SER A 244 0.23 9.99 -26.84
N TRP A 245 -0.57 10.06 -27.92
CA TRP A 245 -0.29 9.30 -29.13
C TRP A 245 1.01 9.74 -29.82
N GLY A 246 1.32 11.04 -29.81
CA GLY A 246 2.60 11.56 -30.29
C GLY A 246 3.79 11.06 -29.47
N ASP A 247 3.69 11.12 -28.14
CA ASP A 247 4.72 10.67 -27.20
C ASP A 247 5.03 9.18 -27.38
N ASN A 248 4.00 8.33 -27.50
CA ASN A 248 4.19 6.89 -27.70
C ASN A 248 4.85 6.58 -29.05
N ASN A 249 4.38 7.21 -30.15
CA ASN A 249 4.96 6.96 -31.48
C ASN A 249 6.39 7.52 -31.59
N TYR A 250 6.71 8.58 -30.84
CA TYR A 250 8.06 9.12 -30.77
C TYR A 250 9.01 8.13 -30.09
N LYS A 251 8.58 7.52 -28.98
CA LYS A 251 9.35 6.48 -28.25
C LYS A 251 9.55 5.22 -29.08
N GLU A 252 8.55 4.82 -29.86
CA GLU A 252 8.61 3.65 -30.74
C GLU A 252 9.43 3.89 -32.03
N GLY A 253 10.08 5.06 -32.19
CA GLY A 253 10.83 5.43 -33.40
C GLY A 253 9.96 5.70 -34.63
N ALA A 254 8.63 5.70 -34.49
CA ALA A 254 7.67 6.00 -35.55
C ALA A 254 7.51 7.52 -35.76
N HIS A 255 8.62 8.20 -36.08
CA HIS A 255 8.72 9.67 -36.11
C HIS A 255 7.70 10.36 -37.04
N GLU A 256 7.36 9.77 -38.19
CA GLU A 256 6.31 10.30 -39.09
C GLU A 256 4.91 10.27 -38.45
N LYS A 257 4.58 9.21 -37.73
CA LYS A 257 3.30 9.12 -37.00
C LYS A 257 3.30 10.06 -35.80
N ALA A 258 4.43 10.14 -35.08
CA ALA A 258 4.62 11.07 -33.97
C ALA A 258 4.41 12.52 -34.42
N LYS A 259 5.04 12.91 -35.54
CA LYS A 259 4.86 14.21 -36.18
C LYS A 259 3.39 14.51 -36.45
N SER A 260 2.66 13.60 -37.09
CA SER A 260 1.24 13.80 -37.39
C SER A 260 0.38 14.01 -36.14
N TYR A 261 0.67 13.32 -35.04
CA TYR A 261 -0.05 13.50 -33.78
C TYR A 261 0.33 14.79 -33.06
N TYR A 262 1.61 15.15 -33.06
CA TYR A 262 2.08 16.41 -32.49
C TYR A 262 1.54 17.64 -33.24
N GLU A 263 1.47 17.62 -34.56
CA GLU A 263 0.84 18.71 -35.34
C GLU A 263 -0.65 18.90 -34.99
N ARG A 264 -1.35 17.80 -34.73
CA ARG A 264 -2.77 17.80 -34.30
C ARG A 264 -2.92 18.30 -32.87
N TYR A 265 -2.02 17.91 -31.97
CA TYR A 265 -1.91 18.50 -30.63
C TYR A 265 -1.73 20.02 -30.72
N MET A 266 -0.75 20.48 -31.51
CA MET A 266 -0.44 21.92 -31.66
C MET A 266 -1.63 22.72 -32.19
N THR A 267 -2.44 22.11 -33.05
CA THR A 267 -3.66 22.73 -33.59
C THR A 267 -4.68 23.03 -32.50
N ILE A 268 -4.91 22.09 -31.58
CA ILE A 268 -5.86 22.27 -30.48
C ILE A 268 -5.25 23.15 -29.39
N ALA A 269 -3.96 22.93 -29.05
CA ALA A 269 -3.26 23.65 -28.01
C ALA A 269 -3.16 25.16 -28.28
N ARG A 270 -2.91 25.58 -29.53
CA ARG A 270 -2.95 27.01 -29.92
C ARG A 270 -4.31 27.63 -29.63
N TYR A 271 -5.39 26.96 -30.03
CA TYR A 271 -6.75 27.46 -29.77
C TYR A 271 -7.05 27.58 -28.27
N VAL A 272 -6.65 26.59 -27.48
CA VAL A 272 -6.83 26.60 -26.02
C VAL A 272 -6.00 27.71 -25.37
N LYS A 273 -4.75 27.90 -25.80
CA LYS A 273 -3.83 28.94 -25.29
C LYS A 273 -4.33 30.35 -25.63
N ASP A 274 -4.68 30.58 -26.90
CA ASP A 274 -4.91 31.93 -27.43
C ASP A 274 -6.37 32.41 -27.24
N GLU A 275 -7.35 31.55 -27.52
CA GLU A 275 -8.77 31.95 -27.53
C GLU A 275 -9.50 31.64 -26.22
N LEU A 276 -9.08 30.61 -25.48
CA LEU A 276 -9.75 30.23 -24.23
C LEU A 276 -9.11 30.82 -22.96
N ARG A 277 -7.94 31.50 -23.09
CA ARG A 277 -7.16 32.16 -22.02
C ARG A 277 -7.46 31.58 -20.63
N SER A 278 -7.05 30.34 -20.44
CA SER A 278 -7.44 29.54 -19.27
C SER A 278 -6.54 29.77 -18.05
N GLN A 279 -7.04 29.48 -16.86
CA GLN A 279 -6.30 29.42 -15.59
C GLN A 279 -5.26 28.27 -15.53
N PHE A 280 -5.09 27.48 -16.59
CA PHE A 280 -4.17 26.32 -16.66
C PHE A 280 -2.86 26.62 -17.41
N SER A 281 -2.32 27.83 -17.28
CA SER A 281 -1.24 28.32 -18.16
C SER A 281 0.09 27.57 -18.02
N GLY A 282 0.47 27.11 -16.83
CA GLY A 282 1.80 26.52 -16.60
C GLY A 282 2.07 25.21 -17.37
N GLN A 283 1.26 24.17 -17.13
CA GLN A 283 1.49 22.85 -17.75
C GLN A 283 1.25 22.86 -19.26
N ILE A 284 0.25 23.61 -19.74
CA ILE A 284 -0.06 23.69 -21.17
C ILE A 284 1.08 24.39 -21.91
N GLU A 285 1.71 25.40 -21.30
CA GLU A 285 2.89 26.06 -21.90
C GLU A 285 4.09 25.13 -21.95
N GLN A 286 4.36 24.37 -20.88
CA GLN A 286 5.45 23.38 -20.86
C GLN A 286 5.23 22.29 -21.92
N ASP A 287 4.04 21.71 -21.97
CA ASP A 287 3.69 20.69 -22.96
C ASP A 287 3.74 21.25 -24.39
N PHE A 288 3.35 22.50 -24.59
CA PHE A 288 3.42 23.19 -25.88
C PHE A 288 4.87 23.36 -26.34
N THR A 289 5.76 23.81 -25.46
CA THR A 289 7.20 23.95 -25.75
C THR A 289 7.83 22.60 -26.03
N MET A 290 7.62 21.61 -25.17
CA MET A 290 8.18 20.26 -25.34
C MET A 290 7.77 19.64 -26.68
N VAL A 291 6.49 19.73 -27.06
CA VAL A 291 6.03 19.18 -28.35
C VAL A 291 6.59 19.99 -29.53
N SER A 292 6.77 21.31 -29.38
CA SER A 292 7.43 22.15 -30.39
C SER A 292 8.87 21.71 -30.62
N ASP A 293 9.64 21.50 -29.56
CA ASP A 293 11.05 21.07 -29.65
C ASP A 293 11.18 19.69 -30.29
N ARG A 294 10.27 18.76 -29.94
CA ARG A 294 10.24 17.43 -30.57
C ARG A 294 9.88 17.47 -32.05
N LEU A 295 8.97 18.34 -32.46
CA LEU A 295 8.68 18.56 -33.87
C LEU A 295 9.91 19.09 -34.61
N GLU A 296 10.65 20.02 -34.00
CA GLU A 296 11.89 20.55 -34.57
C GLU A 296 12.96 19.46 -34.73
N LEU A 297 13.12 18.58 -33.75
CA LEU A 297 14.03 17.43 -33.82
C LEU A 297 13.62 16.40 -34.89
N ILE A 298 12.32 16.20 -35.12
CA ILE A 298 11.84 15.29 -36.17
C ILE A 298 12.07 15.90 -37.56
N GLU A 299 11.88 17.22 -37.71
CA GLU A 299 12.03 17.92 -38.99
C GLU A 299 13.49 18.20 -39.35
N ASN A 300 14.32 18.47 -38.35
CA ASN A 300 15.74 18.76 -38.48
C ASN A 300 16.53 17.80 -37.58
N PRO A 301 16.59 16.50 -37.93
CA PRO A 301 17.40 15.57 -37.18
C PRO A 301 18.86 16.05 -37.22
N PRO A 302 19.56 16.06 -36.08
CA PRO A 302 20.96 16.46 -36.06
C PRO A 302 21.76 15.59 -37.04
N THR A 303 22.66 16.23 -37.81
CA THR A 303 23.55 15.53 -38.75
C THR A 303 24.25 14.39 -38.03
N PRO A 304 24.32 13.18 -38.62
CA PRO A 304 24.97 12.05 -37.99
C PRO A 304 26.43 12.39 -37.73
N THR A 305 26.80 12.44 -36.45
CA THR A 305 28.19 12.24 -36.04
C THR A 305 28.57 10.82 -36.52
N PRO A 306 29.77 10.58 -37.08
CA PRO A 306 30.13 9.23 -37.53
C PRO A 306 29.84 8.24 -36.41
N SER A 307 28.99 7.27 -36.73
CA SER A 307 28.53 6.26 -35.79
C SER A 307 29.75 5.49 -35.27
N PRO A 308 29.89 5.30 -33.95
CA PRO A 308 30.67 4.17 -33.46
C PRO A 308 30.07 2.91 -34.09
N GLU A 309 30.93 1.98 -34.51
CA GLU A 309 30.51 0.62 -34.84
C GLU A 309 29.69 0.02 -33.68
N PRO A 310 28.79 -0.96 -33.93
CA PRO A 310 28.10 -1.63 -32.83
C PRO A 310 29.16 -2.12 -31.83
N LEU A 311 29.00 -1.75 -30.56
CA LEU A 311 29.83 -2.26 -29.47
C LEU A 311 29.74 -3.79 -29.53
N SER A 312 30.88 -4.42 -29.82
CA SER A 312 31.04 -5.86 -29.78
C SER A 312 31.13 -6.22 -28.31
N ASP A 313 30.03 -6.72 -27.75
CA ASP A 313 29.92 -7.25 -26.38
C ASP A 313 30.89 -8.43 -26.23
N ASP A 314 32.14 -8.12 -25.94
CA ASP A 314 33.23 -9.08 -25.84
C ASP A 314 33.16 -9.75 -24.45
N LEU A 315 33.78 -10.93 -24.27
CA LEU A 315 33.81 -11.57 -22.95
C LEU A 315 34.69 -10.76 -21.98
N PRO A 316 34.33 -10.68 -20.68
CA PRO A 316 35.15 -9.98 -19.70
C PRO A 316 36.53 -10.64 -19.58
N VAL A 317 37.58 -9.83 -19.52
CA VAL A 317 38.98 -10.26 -19.45
C VAL A 317 39.52 -10.04 -18.04
N ILE A 318 40.02 -11.10 -17.41
CA ILE A 318 40.64 -11.06 -16.08
C ILE A 318 42.17 -10.96 -16.24
N GLU A 319 42.78 -9.90 -15.70
CA GLU A 319 44.23 -9.68 -15.70
C GLU A 319 44.78 -9.71 -14.27
N ILE A 320 45.72 -10.62 -13.99
CA ILE A 320 46.36 -10.74 -12.67
C ILE A 320 47.66 -9.95 -12.66
N SER A 321 47.80 -9.05 -11.69
CA SER A 321 49.00 -8.24 -11.46
C SER A 321 49.96 -8.86 -10.44
N THR A 322 49.47 -9.70 -9.54
CA THR A 322 50.33 -10.46 -8.60
C THR A 322 51.11 -11.55 -9.35
N GLU A 323 52.44 -11.61 -9.13
CA GLU A 323 53.25 -12.74 -9.58
C GLU A 323 52.96 -13.98 -8.73
N LEU A 324 52.51 -15.06 -9.37
CA LEU A 324 52.11 -16.28 -8.68
C LEU A 324 53.19 -17.36 -8.77
N PRO A 325 53.78 -17.79 -7.65
CA PRO A 325 54.72 -18.90 -7.65
C PRO A 325 53.98 -20.26 -7.72
N GLU A 326 54.56 -21.26 -8.39
CA GLU A 326 54.02 -22.63 -8.38
C GLU A 326 53.99 -23.24 -6.95
N LYS A 327 54.88 -22.76 -6.08
CA LYS A 327 55.01 -23.21 -4.68
C LYS A 327 55.24 -22.03 -3.76
N CYS A 328 54.61 -22.04 -2.60
CA CYS A 328 54.83 -21.03 -1.56
C CYS A 328 54.98 -21.69 -0.18
N GLU A 329 55.63 -21.02 0.75
CA GLU A 329 55.63 -21.42 2.17
C GLU A 329 54.64 -20.57 2.99
N SER A 330 54.22 -19.43 2.43
CA SER A 330 53.26 -18.50 3.02
C SER A 330 51.89 -19.16 3.23
N GLU A 331 51.28 -18.85 4.36
CA GLU A 331 49.90 -19.21 4.69
C GLU A 331 48.88 -18.33 3.97
N GLU A 332 49.27 -17.13 3.57
CA GLU A 332 48.40 -16.19 2.89
C GLU A 332 48.96 -15.80 1.53
N LEU A 333 48.06 -15.60 0.57
CA LEU A 333 48.36 -15.09 -0.75
C LEU A 333 47.39 -13.97 -1.11
N THR A 334 47.92 -12.75 -1.22
CA THR A 334 47.19 -11.59 -1.73
C THR A 334 47.29 -11.53 -3.25
N LEU A 335 46.15 -11.53 -3.92
CA LEU A 335 46.01 -11.51 -5.36
C LEU A 335 45.37 -10.18 -5.79
N GLN A 336 46.13 -9.41 -6.58
CA GLN A 336 45.73 -8.13 -7.14
C GLN A 336 45.57 -8.27 -8.65
N GLY A 337 44.56 -7.61 -9.20
CA GLY A 337 44.29 -7.64 -10.64
C GLY A 337 43.19 -6.68 -11.04
N SER A 338 42.74 -6.81 -12.27
CA SER A 338 41.62 -6.05 -12.83
C SER A 338 40.80 -6.89 -13.77
N VAL A 339 39.49 -6.64 -13.82
CA VAL A 339 38.59 -7.19 -14.82
C VAL A 339 38.22 -6.08 -15.80
N LYS A 340 38.36 -6.34 -17.10
CA LYS A 340 38.09 -5.39 -18.18
C LYS A 340 36.99 -5.92 -19.09
N ASP A 341 36.07 -5.06 -19.48
CA ASP A 341 34.94 -5.39 -20.35
C ASP A 341 34.51 -4.15 -21.13
N ASP A 342 34.03 -4.26 -22.37
CA ASP A 342 33.71 -3.11 -23.21
C ASP A 342 32.39 -2.41 -22.83
N LEU A 343 31.48 -3.11 -22.16
CA LEU A 343 30.18 -2.59 -21.69
C LEU A 343 30.15 -2.33 -20.18
N GLY A 344 30.94 -3.07 -19.41
CA GLY A 344 31.16 -2.86 -17.99
C GLY A 344 31.04 -4.14 -17.17
N VAL A 345 31.74 -4.19 -16.04
CA VAL A 345 31.78 -5.35 -15.14
C VAL A 345 30.74 -5.19 -14.03
N THR A 346 29.86 -6.17 -13.86
CA THR A 346 28.81 -6.20 -12.81
C THR A 346 29.18 -7.06 -11.62
N GLY A 347 30.16 -7.95 -11.74
CA GLY A 347 30.70 -8.62 -10.57
C GLY A 347 31.96 -9.45 -10.79
N ILE A 348 32.67 -9.69 -9.69
CA ILE A 348 33.89 -10.49 -9.59
C ILE A 348 33.72 -11.42 -8.39
N TYR A 349 33.81 -12.73 -8.60
CA TYR A 349 33.57 -13.76 -7.59
C TYR A 349 34.84 -14.59 -7.41
N PHE A 350 35.27 -14.76 -6.17
CA PHE A 350 36.50 -15.46 -5.81
C PHE A 350 36.18 -16.79 -5.13
N PHE A 351 36.91 -17.84 -5.52
CA PHE A 351 36.76 -19.17 -4.93
C PHE A 351 38.13 -19.75 -4.56
N LEU A 352 38.18 -20.45 -3.43
CA LEU A 352 39.32 -21.25 -2.99
C LEU A 352 38.86 -22.70 -2.85
N ASN A 353 39.52 -23.61 -3.57
CA ASN A 353 39.20 -25.04 -3.59
C ASN A 353 37.72 -25.33 -3.90
N SER A 354 37.13 -24.55 -4.82
CA SER A 354 35.71 -24.59 -5.22
C SER A 354 34.71 -24.13 -4.14
N GLU A 355 35.17 -23.58 -3.02
CA GLU A 355 34.34 -22.90 -2.04
C GLU A 355 34.37 -21.38 -2.26
N ALA A 356 33.22 -20.71 -2.10
CA ALA A 356 33.12 -19.26 -2.27
C ALA A 356 33.93 -18.55 -1.17
N HIS A 357 34.79 -17.63 -1.60
CA HIS A 357 35.68 -16.87 -0.71
C HIS A 357 35.19 -15.44 -0.51
N GLU A 358 34.95 -14.71 -1.59
CA GLU A 358 34.58 -13.29 -1.58
C GLU A 358 33.83 -12.93 -2.88
N GLU A 359 32.97 -11.93 -2.85
CA GLU A 359 32.32 -11.37 -4.05
C GLU A 359 32.34 -9.84 -4.04
N LEU A 360 32.58 -9.26 -5.21
CA LEU A 360 32.46 -7.83 -5.49
C LEU A 360 31.35 -7.66 -6.52
N THR A 361 30.29 -6.91 -6.18
CA THR A 361 29.17 -6.65 -7.10
C THR A 361 29.01 -5.17 -7.33
N PHE A 362 28.74 -4.81 -8.59
CA PHE A 362 28.65 -3.43 -9.05
C PHE A 362 27.27 -3.22 -9.69
N PRO A 363 26.43 -2.31 -9.16
CA PRO A 363 25.19 -1.89 -9.82
C PRO A 363 25.44 -1.42 -11.27
N GLU A 364 24.46 -1.58 -12.17
CA GLU A 364 24.61 -1.19 -13.60
C GLU A 364 24.96 0.30 -13.78
N ASP A 365 24.57 1.17 -12.86
CA ASP A 365 24.91 2.60 -12.87
C ASP A 365 26.33 2.90 -12.35
N GLU A 366 26.98 1.92 -11.74
CA GLU A 366 28.36 1.97 -11.22
C GLU A 366 29.31 0.99 -11.94
N SER A 367 28.82 0.23 -12.94
CA SER A 367 29.64 -0.70 -13.71
C SER A 367 30.62 0.05 -14.61
N LEU A 368 31.91 -0.06 -14.30
CA LEU A 368 32.99 0.51 -15.10
C LEU A 368 33.54 -0.52 -16.09
N VAL A 369 34.12 0.00 -17.17
CA VAL A 369 34.84 -0.72 -18.24
C VAL A 369 36.06 -1.48 -17.70
N GLU A 370 36.56 -1.10 -16.53
CA GLU A 370 37.64 -1.76 -15.80
C GLU A 370 37.37 -1.67 -14.30
N GLN A 371 37.40 -2.81 -13.61
CA GLN A 371 37.23 -2.91 -12.16
C GLN A 371 38.48 -3.56 -11.54
N PRO A 372 39.26 -2.84 -10.72
CA PRO A 372 40.38 -3.43 -10.00
C PRO A 372 39.86 -4.28 -8.83
N PHE A 373 40.66 -5.25 -8.41
CA PHE A 373 40.40 -6.03 -7.22
C PHE A 373 41.69 -6.38 -6.48
N GLU A 374 41.54 -6.60 -5.17
CA GLU A 374 42.57 -7.12 -4.28
C GLU A 374 41.87 -8.02 -3.26
N THR A 375 42.31 -9.28 -3.15
CA THR A 375 41.74 -10.27 -2.23
C THR A 375 42.85 -11.15 -1.66
N THR A 376 42.66 -11.70 -0.46
CA THR A 376 43.70 -12.49 0.24
C THR A 376 43.16 -13.86 0.62
N PHE A 377 43.79 -14.91 0.06
CA PHE A 377 43.42 -16.30 0.32
C PHE A 377 44.30 -16.91 1.41
N SER A 378 43.67 -17.58 2.39
CA SER A 378 44.36 -18.41 3.39
C SER A 378 44.55 -19.84 2.85
N LEU A 379 45.80 -20.22 2.58
CA LEU A 379 46.21 -21.44 1.91
C LEU A 379 46.42 -22.60 2.89
N SER A 380 45.74 -23.71 2.63
CA SER A 380 45.97 -24.96 3.36
C SER A 380 47.30 -25.61 2.95
N PRO A 381 48.00 -26.35 3.84
CA PRO A 381 49.15 -27.15 3.44
C PRO A 381 48.80 -28.11 2.29
N GLY A 382 49.63 -28.17 1.25
CA GLY A 382 49.36 -28.94 0.03
C GLY A 382 48.80 -28.10 -1.12
N ASP A 383 48.07 -28.74 -2.03
CA ASP A 383 47.59 -28.08 -3.26
C ASP A 383 46.35 -27.24 -2.98
N ASN A 384 46.36 -25.99 -3.43
CA ASN A 384 45.23 -25.08 -3.41
C ASN A 384 44.90 -24.64 -4.84
N THR A 385 43.62 -24.56 -5.16
CA THR A 385 43.11 -24.05 -6.45
C THR A 385 42.36 -22.76 -6.20
N ILE A 386 42.74 -21.69 -6.89
CA ILE A 386 42.05 -20.39 -6.83
C ILE A 386 41.33 -20.19 -8.15
N SER A 387 40.06 -19.80 -8.09
CA SER A 387 39.22 -19.49 -9.25
C SER A 387 38.62 -18.09 -9.10
N ILE A 388 38.60 -17.32 -10.19
CA ILE A 388 38.00 -15.99 -10.27
C ILE A 388 36.99 -16.00 -11.40
N GLU A 389 35.72 -15.72 -11.11
CA GLU A 389 34.67 -15.55 -12.11
C GLU A 389 34.33 -14.06 -12.27
N ALA A 390 34.42 -13.55 -13.49
CA ALA A 390 34.01 -12.20 -13.84
C ALA A 390 32.67 -12.24 -14.60
N ARG A 391 31.82 -11.24 -14.37
CA ARG A 391 30.54 -11.07 -15.06
C ARG A 391 30.38 -9.64 -15.60
N ASP A 392 29.95 -9.52 -16.84
CA ASP A 392 29.68 -8.22 -17.49
C ASP A 392 28.21 -7.76 -17.30
N THR A 393 27.85 -6.63 -17.92
CA THR A 393 26.49 -6.06 -17.90
C THR A 393 25.48 -6.84 -18.75
N SER A 394 25.92 -7.55 -19.78
CA SER A 394 25.05 -8.42 -20.61
C SER A 394 24.83 -9.80 -19.98
N GLY A 395 25.57 -10.10 -18.91
CA GLY A 395 25.51 -11.32 -18.11
C GLY A 395 26.43 -12.44 -18.60
N GLN A 396 27.34 -12.20 -19.54
CA GLN A 396 28.39 -13.17 -19.91
C GLN A 396 29.39 -13.31 -18.77
N ARG A 397 30.11 -14.45 -18.80
CA ARG A 397 30.98 -14.88 -17.71
C ARG A 397 32.30 -15.39 -18.24
N MET A 398 33.38 -15.05 -17.54
CA MET A 398 34.69 -15.61 -17.77
C MET A 398 35.28 -16.10 -16.44
N THR A 399 35.94 -17.26 -16.46
CA THR A 399 36.60 -17.84 -15.29
C THR A 399 38.10 -17.94 -15.52
N TRP A 400 38.88 -17.53 -14.54
CA TRP A 400 40.33 -17.67 -14.49
C TRP A 400 40.70 -18.57 -13.31
N ASP A 401 41.52 -19.60 -13.56
CA ASP A 401 41.91 -20.57 -12.54
C ASP A 401 43.44 -20.67 -12.43
N THR A 402 43.93 -20.85 -11.20
CA THR A 402 45.32 -21.21 -10.93
C THR A 402 45.44 -22.26 -9.83
N ARG A 403 46.57 -22.96 -9.81
CA ARG A 403 46.91 -23.94 -8.80
C ARG A 403 48.28 -23.65 -8.22
N LEU A 404 48.38 -23.71 -6.90
CA LEU A 404 49.63 -23.50 -6.17
C LEU A 404 49.75 -24.50 -5.02
N THR A 405 50.97 -24.91 -4.70
CA THR A 405 51.22 -25.85 -3.59
C THR A 405 51.88 -25.13 -2.42
N ARG A 406 51.24 -25.12 -1.25
CA ARG A 406 51.86 -24.64 -0.01
C ARG A 406 52.73 -25.74 0.62
N GLN A 407 54.01 -25.45 0.83
CA GLN A 407 54.97 -26.34 1.52
C GLN A 407 55.20 -25.87 2.96
N LEU A 408 55.17 -26.82 3.91
CA LEU A 408 55.52 -26.54 5.30
C LEU A 408 57.05 -26.47 5.45
N PRO A 409 57.60 -25.48 6.19
CA PRO A 409 59.03 -25.43 6.49
C PRO A 409 59.50 -26.66 7.28
N PRO A 410 60.75 -27.11 7.14
CA PRO A 410 61.29 -28.18 7.97
C PRO A 410 61.49 -27.74 9.43
N GLU A 411 60.98 -28.52 10.38
CA GLU A 411 61.07 -28.25 11.83
C GLU A 411 62.53 -28.19 12.33
N THR A 412 62.86 -27.17 13.14
CA THR A 412 64.16 -27.06 13.84
C THR A 412 63.98 -27.18 15.38
N PRO A 413 64.95 -27.80 16.10
CA PRO A 413 64.86 -28.06 17.54
C PRO A 413 65.21 -26.84 18.43
N PRO A 414 64.85 -26.84 19.73
CA PRO A 414 64.67 -25.62 20.53
C PRO A 414 65.95 -25.15 21.23
N VAL A 415 66.14 -23.83 21.34
CA VAL A 415 67.17 -23.18 22.17
C VAL A 415 66.59 -21.92 22.85
N ALA A 416 66.93 -21.72 24.13
CA ALA A 416 66.64 -20.54 24.97
C ALA A 416 67.91 -19.65 25.18
N PRO A 417 67.86 -18.47 25.83
CA PRO A 417 66.97 -17.32 25.66
C PRO A 417 67.72 -15.97 25.34
N THR A 418 67.01 -15.07 24.62
CA THR A 418 67.05 -13.56 24.50
C THR A 418 68.35 -12.83 24.07
N PRO A 419 68.27 -11.90 23.09
CA PRO A 419 67.89 -10.49 23.30
C PRO A 419 66.74 -10.01 22.38
N GLN A 420 65.99 -9.01 22.85
CA GLN A 420 64.76 -8.47 22.26
C GLN A 420 64.92 -7.95 20.82
N LEU A 421 64.10 -8.50 19.93
CA LEU A 421 63.77 -8.00 18.59
C LEU A 421 62.60 -7.00 18.68
N PRO A 422 62.43 -6.07 17.73
CA PRO A 422 61.31 -5.12 17.73
C PRO A 422 59.99 -5.91 17.71
N LEU A 423 59.05 -5.51 18.57
CA LEU A 423 57.75 -6.15 18.78
C LEU A 423 57.12 -6.57 17.45
N LEU A 424 57.00 -7.90 17.27
CA LEU A 424 56.05 -8.46 16.32
C LEU A 424 54.68 -8.08 16.88
N ASP A 425 53.89 -7.37 16.10
CA ASP A 425 52.53 -6.96 16.47
C ASP A 425 51.73 -8.22 16.78
N GLU A 426 51.19 -8.35 17.99
CA GLU A 426 50.39 -9.51 18.36
C GLU A 426 48.96 -9.31 17.83
N TYR A 427 48.29 -10.37 17.34
CA TYR A 427 46.89 -10.25 16.95
C TYR A 427 46.03 -9.82 18.16
N PRO A 428 44.95 -9.05 17.95
CA PRO A 428 44.02 -8.69 19.02
C PRO A 428 43.55 -9.90 19.83
N ASP A 429 43.68 -9.90 21.15
CA ASP A 429 43.16 -10.99 22.00
C ASP A 429 41.82 -10.59 22.65
N ILE A 430 40.77 -11.38 22.43
CA ILE A 430 39.42 -11.14 22.96
C ILE A 430 39.20 -11.95 24.23
N ILE A 431 39.07 -11.28 25.38
CA ILE A 431 38.95 -11.91 26.70
C ILE A 431 37.61 -11.55 27.34
N PHE A 432 36.80 -12.55 27.68
CA PHE A 432 35.54 -12.38 28.42
C PHE A 432 35.79 -12.19 29.92
N LEU A 433 35.00 -11.35 30.58
CA LEU A 433 35.08 -11.09 32.02
C LEU A 433 33.67 -10.87 32.58
N PRO A 434 32.97 -11.87 33.14
CA PRO A 434 33.39 -13.25 33.38
C PRO A 434 33.36 -14.12 32.11
N GLU A 435 33.94 -15.32 32.19
CA GLU A 435 33.74 -16.34 31.13
C GLU A 435 32.25 -16.64 30.95
N LEU A 436 31.84 -16.78 29.69
CA LEU A 436 30.45 -17.07 29.36
C LEU A 436 30.11 -18.55 29.63
N PRO A 437 28.95 -18.84 30.24
CA PRO A 437 28.47 -20.20 30.41
C PRO A 437 28.10 -20.82 29.07
N SER A 438 28.39 -22.13 28.91
CA SER A 438 27.94 -22.90 27.74
C SER A 438 26.44 -23.23 27.79
N GLU A 439 25.81 -23.14 28.97
CA GLU A 439 24.37 -23.37 29.15
C GLU A 439 23.77 -22.39 30.16
N THR A 440 22.51 -21.99 29.94
CA THR A 440 21.76 -21.14 30.88
C THR A 440 20.26 -21.39 30.82
N GLN A 441 19.53 -20.98 31.86
CA GLN A 441 18.06 -20.91 31.83
C GLN A 441 17.58 -19.45 31.66
N GLU A 442 18.46 -18.50 31.97
CA GLU A 442 18.16 -17.08 31.93
C GLU A 442 17.88 -16.60 30.49
N PRO A 443 16.83 -15.78 30.28
CA PRO A 443 16.49 -15.24 28.97
C PRO A 443 17.46 -14.16 28.49
N TYR A 444 18.34 -13.66 29.35
CA TYR A 444 19.34 -12.66 29.01
C TYR A 444 20.71 -13.09 29.51
N ILE A 445 21.73 -12.74 28.75
CA ILE A 445 23.11 -12.83 29.18
C ILE A 445 23.80 -11.50 28.98
N HIS A 446 24.45 -11.03 30.05
CA HIS A 446 25.35 -9.90 29.99
C HIS A 446 26.71 -10.41 29.49
N VAL A 447 27.17 -9.88 28.37
CA VAL A 447 28.46 -10.22 27.77
C VAL A 447 29.37 -9.01 27.90
N GLU A 448 30.40 -9.13 28.72
CA GLU A 448 31.43 -8.11 28.87
C GLU A 448 32.82 -8.72 28.84
N GLY A 449 33.79 -7.89 28.48
CA GLY A 449 35.16 -8.31 28.31
C GLY A 449 36.04 -7.17 27.82
N HIS A 450 37.26 -7.52 27.43
CA HIS A 450 38.20 -6.59 26.85
C HIS A 450 38.97 -7.22 25.70
N VAL A 451 39.41 -6.39 24.77
CA VAL A 451 40.25 -6.72 23.64
C VAL A 451 41.63 -6.10 23.90
N LYS A 452 42.69 -6.91 23.83
CA LYS A 452 44.07 -6.47 24.03
C LYS A 452 44.85 -6.51 22.74
N ASP A 453 45.56 -5.42 22.48
CA ASP A 453 46.48 -5.27 21.35
C ASP A 453 47.51 -4.19 21.72
N ASP A 454 48.75 -4.31 21.27
CA ASP A 454 49.82 -3.36 21.61
C ASP A 454 49.78 -2.05 20.81
N ARG A 455 49.00 -1.97 19.73
CA ARG A 455 48.82 -0.77 18.88
C ARG A 455 47.40 -0.22 18.85
N GLY A 456 46.45 -0.97 19.37
CA GLY A 456 45.07 -0.56 19.57
C GLY A 456 44.12 -1.12 18.50
N ILE A 457 42.83 -1.10 18.85
CA ILE A 457 41.77 -1.73 18.07
C ILE A 457 41.11 -0.70 17.15
N GLN A 458 41.08 -1.00 15.85
CA GLN A 458 40.42 -0.18 14.84
C GLN A 458 38.92 -0.51 14.74
N ASP A 459 38.56 -1.79 14.83
CA ASP A 459 37.18 -2.25 14.69
C ASP A 459 36.88 -3.40 15.66
N PHE A 460 35.68 -3.43 16.24
CA PHE A 460 35.21 -4.51 17.09
C PHE A 460 33.72 -4.73 16.89
N LYS A 461 33.33 -5.96 16.59
CA LYS A 461 31.96 -6.35 16.29
C LYS A 461 31.59 -7.63 17.02
N ILE A 462 30.34 -7.69 17.47
CA ILE A 462 29.72 -8.93 17.97
C ILE A 462 28.56 -9.24 17.05
N SER A 463 28.46 -10.49 16.59
CA SER A 463 27.35 -11.01 15.81
C SER A 463 26.71 -12.21 16.50
N ILE A 464 25.42 -12.45 16.26
CA ILE A 464 24.65 -13.53 16.86
C ILE A 464 23.97 -14.39 15.78
N ARG A 465 23.99 -15.70 15.93
CA ARG A 465 23.16 -16.65 15.19
C ARG A 465 22.22 -17.34 16.18
N ARG A 466 20.92 -17.14 16.00
CA ARG A 466 19.86 -17.71 16.85
C ARG A 466 19.48 -19.14 16.40
N PRO A 467 18.79 -19.94 17.24
CA PRO A 467 18.54 -21.37 16.99
C PRO A 467 17.90 -21.69 15.63
N ASP A 468 17.00 -20.82 15.14
CA ASP A 468 16.27 -21.02 13.88
C ASP A 468 16.84 -20.20 12.70
N SER A 469 18.03 -19.61 12.86
CA SER A 469 18.69 -18.77 11.85
C SER A 469 19.94 -19.45 11.26
N THR A 470 20.13 -19.36 9.95
CA THR A 470 21.34 -19.84 9.27
C THR A 470 22.41 -18.76 9.09
N TRP A 471 22.10 -17.49 9.39
CA TRP A 471 23.02 -16.35 9.25
C TRP A 471 23.28 -15.63 10.57
N PHE A 472 24.44 -14.94 10.64
CA PHE A 472 24.84 -14.11 11.76
C PHE A 472 24.31 -12.67 11.60
N GLU A 473 23.65 -12.16 12.63
CA GLU A 473 23.17 -10.78 12.76
C GLU A 473 24.20 -9.96 13.55
N VAL A 474 24.68 -8.84 13.01
CA VAL A 474 25.61 -7.94 13.72
C VAL A 474 24.87 -7.17 14.80
N LEU A 475 25.29 -7.32 16.06
CA LEU A 475 24.73 -6.59 17.19
C LEU A 475 25.11 -5.12 17.11
N ARG A 476 24.11 -4.25 17.07
CA ARG A 476 24.30 -2.79 17.02
C ARG A 476 24.45 -2.13 18.39
N ASN A 477 23.97 -2.80 19.44
CA ASN A 477 24.00 -2.31 20.83
C ASN A 477 25.22 -2.84 21.61
N VAL A 478 26.39 -2.81 20.98
CA VAL A 478 27.65 -3.15 21.64
C VAL A 478 28.31 -1.86 22.09
N THR A 479 28.50 -1.70 23.39
CA THR A 479 29.37 -0.63 23.90
C THR A 479 30.81 -1.09 23.73
N PHE A 480 31.63 -0.30 23.04
CA PHE A 480 33.07 -0.53 22.90
C PHE A 480 33.82 0.79 23.05
N ASP A 481 34.72 0.88 24.02
CA ASP A 481 35.47 2.11 24.33
C ASP A 481 36.89 2.15 23.71
N GLY A 482 37.19 1.19 22.83
CA GLY A 482 38.52 0.97 22.25
C GLY A 482 39.32 -0.13 22.97
N THR A 483 38.86 -0.60 24.13
CA THR A 483 39.50 -1.71 24.86
C THR A 483 38.47 -2.63 25.50
N ASN A 484 37.45 -2.10 26.17
CA ASN A 484 36.41 -2.88 26.84
C ASN A 484 35.17 -2.94 25.97
N PHE A 485 34.50 -4.10 25.99
CA PHE A 485 33.19 -4.26 25.38
C PHE A 485 32.15 -4.72 26.42
N SER A 486 30.91 -4.29 26.21
CA SER A 486 29.76 -4.79 26.96
C SER A 486 28.50 -4.77 26.09
N ALA A 487 27.71 -5.85 26.16
CA ALA A 487 26.46 -6.02 25.45
C ALA A 487 25.49 -6.91 26.24
N ASP A 488 24.22 -6.52 26.28
CA ASP A 488 23.14 -7.36 26.79
C ASP A 488 22.50 -8.14 25.64
N ILE A 489 22.54 -9.46 25.73
CA ILE A 489 22.06 -10.36 24.68
C ILE A 489 20.89 -11.18 25.20
N ARG A 490 19.74 -11.08 24.51
CA ARG A 490 18.60 -11.94 24.79
C ARG A 490 18.79 -13.30 24.11
N LEU A 491 18.60 -14.38 24.88
CA LEU A 491 18.75 -15.77 24.45
C LEU A 491 17.37 -16.44 24.24
N GLU A 492 17.19 -17.04 23.07
CA GLU A 492 16.03 -17.90 22.77
C GLU A 492 16.26 -19.31 23.30
N ILE A 493 15.18 -20.08 23.51
CA ILE A 493 15.32 -21.50 23.90
C ILE A 493 15.98 -22.22 22.73
N GLY A 494 17.12 -22.87 22.96
CA GLY A 494 17.91 -23.49 21.89
C GLY A 494 19.36 -23.05 21.89
N GLU A 495 20.06 -23.34 20.79
CA GLU A 495 21.46 -23.01 20.59
C GLU A 495 21.61 -21.59 20.02
N THR A 496 22.32 -20.73 20.73
CA THR A 496 22.73 -19.40 20.24
C THR A 496 24.24 -19.38 20.04
N THR A 497 24.72 -18.98 18.87
CA THR A 497 26.15 -18.79 18.58
C THR A 497 26.49 -17.30 18.55
N LEU A 498 27.45 -16.86 19.34
CA LEU A 498 28.05 -15.53 19.29
C LEU A 498 29.35 -15.58 18.50
N MET A 499 29.56 -14.63 17.58
CA MET A 499 30.80 -14.45 16.83
C MET A 499 31.34 -13.05 17.10
N LEU A 500 32.50 -12.96 17.74
CA LEU A 500 33.18 -11.70 18.01
C LEU A 500 34.34 -11.54 17.03
N VAL A 501 34.50 -10.34 16.48
CA VAL A 501 35.57 -10.01 15.54
C VAL A 501 36.24 -8.72 16.01
N ALA A 502 37.55 -8.78 16.27
CA ALA A 502 38.39 -7.63 16.57
C ALA A 502 39.42 -7.42 15.46
N ALA A 503 39.63 -6.17 15.05
CA ALA A 503 40.64 -5.76 14.07
C ALA A 503 41.58 -4.74 14.71
N ASP A 504 42.89 -4.96 14.65
CA ASP A 504 43.88 -3.94 15.04
C ASP A 504 43.99 -2.82 13.98
N THR A 505 44.83 -1.82 14.26
CA THR A 505 45.13 -0.73 13.31
C THR A 505 45.91 -1.13 12.06
N LEU A 506 46.46 -2.35 12.00
CA LEU A 506 47.07 -2.93 10.81
C LEU A 506 46.10 -3.80 10.00
N GLY A 507 44.88 -4.01 10.49
CA GLY A 507 43.87 -4.88 9.89
C GLY A 507 44.01 -6.36 10.25
N GLN A 508 44.87 -6.73 11.22
CA GLN A 508 44.94 -8.12 11.71
C GLN A 508 43.66 -8.45 12.49
N LEU A 509 43.07 -9.60 12.17
CA LEU A 509 41.75 -9.99 12.69
C LEU A 509 41.84 -11.16 13.66
N THR A 510 41.15 -11.04 14.79
CA THR A 510 40.85 -12.18 15.66
C THR A 510 39.36 -12.44 15.68
N LYS A 511 38.98 -13.70 15.47
CA LYS A 511 37.60 -14.17 15.55
C LYS A 511 37.44 -15.12 16.73
N LYS A 512 36.40 -14.90 17.54
CA LYS A 512 36.07 -15.76 18.69
C LYS A 512 34.61 -16.16 18.65
N GLU A 513 34.37 -17.46 18.58
CA GLU A 513 33.02 -18.03 18.59
C GLU A 513 32.68 -18.62 19.96
N VAL A 514 31.46 -18.37 20.43
CA VAL A 514 30.92 -18.90 21.69
C VAL A 514 29.52 -19.44 21.45
N MET A 515 29.27 -20.68 21.83
CA MET A 515 27.94 -21.29 21.77
C MET A 515 27.33 -21.33 23.17
N ILE A 516 26.07 -20.92 23.28
CA ILE A 516 25.30 -20.88 24.52
C ILE A 516 23.98 -21.60 24.27
N GLN A 517 23.73 -22.67 25.02
CA GLN A 517 22.46 -23.38 25.00
C GLN A 517 21.53 -22.86 26.09
N ARG A 518 20.40 -22.25 25.71
CA ARG A 518 19.36 -21.92 26.69
C ARG A 518 18.36 -23.06 26.84
N ARG A 519 18.14 -23.52 28.07
CA ARG A 519 17.14 -24.56 28.40
C ARG A 519 15.86 -23.94 28.94
N SER A 520 14.72 -24.55 28.63
CA SER A 520 13.44 -24.22 29.27
C SER A 520 13.44 -24.68 30.73
N GLU A 521 12.84 -23.90 31.63
CA GLU A 521 12.59 -24.33 33.01
C GLU A 521 11.68 -25.56 33.00
N THR A 522 12.27 -26.73 33.24
CA THR A 522 11.51 -27.91 33.62
C THR A 522 11.32 -27.85 35.13
N LYS A 523 10.09 -27.61 35.58
CA LYS A 523 9.70 -28.01 36.94
C LYS A 523 10.03 -29.49 37.08
N ALA A 524 10.90 -29.82 38.03
CA ALA A 524 11.10 -31.20 38.43
C ALA A 524 9.73 -31.82 38.79
N PRO A 525 9.46 -33.07 38.40
CA PRO A 525 8.21 -33.72 38.76
C PRO A 525 8.16 -33.86 40.28
N ASP A 526 7.15 -33.25 40.90
CA ASP A 526 6.78 -33.49 42.29
C ASP A 526 6.62 -35.00 42.48
N GLN A 527 7.44 -35.55 43.38
CA GLN A 527 7.16 -36.84 43.99
C GLN A 527 5.90 -36.66 44.83
N ASP A 528 4.86 -37.37 44.41
CA ASP A 528 3.64 -37.61 45.16
C ASP A 528 3.99 -38.37 46.46
N ASP A 529 4.27 -37.61 47.52
CA ASP A 529 4.18 -38.09 48.90
C ASP A 529 3.23 -37.16 49.64
N GLY A 530 1.94 -37.54 49.63
CA GLY A 530 0.94 -36.89 50.44
C GLY A 530 1.24 -37.04 51.92
N ASN A 531 1.50 -35.93 52.62
CA ASN A 531 0.83 -35.63 53.90
C ASN A 531 1.12 -34.22 54.44
N SER A 532 0.15 -33.75 55.21
CA SER A 532 0.21 -32.69 56.21
C SER A 532 -0.04 -31.25 55.76
N ALA A 533 -1.22 -30.79 56.19
CA ALA A 533 -1.67 -29.42 56.24
C ALA A 533 -0.89 -28.53 57.22
N SER A 534 -1.15 -27.22 57.10
CA SER A 534 -0.84 -26.09 58.02
C SER A 534 0.64 -25.67 58.06
N GLU A 535 1.06 -24.40 58.04
CA GLU A 535 0.42 -23.15 58.42
C GLU A 535 1.41 -21.98 58.11
N PHE A 536 0.91 -20.76 57.84
CA PHE A 536 1.56 -19.43 57.94
C PHE A 536 2.66 -18.93 56.95
N GLY A 537 2.48 -17.66 56.51
CA GLY A 537 3.50 -16.73 55.98
C GLY A 537 3.23 -16.32 54.53
N GLU A 538 2.47 -15.27 54.23
CA GLU A 538 2.87 -13.85 54.21
C GLU A 538 4.22 -13.56 53.52
N HIS A 539 4.15 -12.75 52.46
CA HIS A 539 5.22 -12.15 51.64
C HIS A 539 5.88 -13.01 50.54
N ALA A 540 5.18 -13.14 49.41
CA ALA A 540 5.85 -13.27 48.11
C ALA A 540 6.22 -11.85 47.61
N PRO A 541 7.47 -11.61 47.16
CA PRO A 541 7.87 -10.32 46.63
C PRO A 541 7.19 -10.09 45.28
N GLU A 542 6.43 -9.01 45.23
CA GLU A 542 5.85 -8.43 44.03
C GLU A 542 6.99 -7.90 43.15
N ASN A 543 7.52 -8.72 42.25
CA ASN A 543 8.35 -8.25 41.15
C ASN A 543 7.45 -8.01 39.93
N THR A 544 6.55 -7.03 40.03
CA THR A 544 5.82 -6.52 38.86
C THR A 544 6.68 -5.46 38.19
N ALA A 545 7.50 -5.87 37.22
CA ALA A 545 7.84 -4.94 36.15
C ALA A 545 6.52 -4.37 35.58
N PRO A 546 6.38 -3.04 35.44
CA PRO A 546 5.12 -2.45 34.97
C PRO A 546 4.82 -2.97 33.56
N ALA A 547 3.60 -3.48 33.35
CA ALA A 547 3.16 -3.97 32.05
C ALA A 547 3.27 -2.85 31.01
N VAL A 548 4.07 -3.06 29.95
CA VAL A 548 4.23 -2.12 28.85
C VAL A 548 2.87 -1.83 28.22
N LYS A 549 2.50 -0.55 28.16
CA LYS A 549 1.18 -0.12 27.69
C LYS A 549 1.13 -0.15 26.16
N ARG A 550 0.24 -0.96 25.59
CA ARG A 550 0.03 -1.00 24.13
C ARG A 550 -0.81 0.19 23.67
N VAL A 551 -0.41 0.81 22.57
CA VAL A 551 -1.10 1.94 21.93
C VAL A 551 -1.19 1.67 20.44
N VAL A 552 -2.37 1.86 19.87
CA VAL A 552 -2.62 1.68 18.43
C VAL A 552 -3.12 2.99 17.84
N ILE A 553 -2.52 3.44 16.75
CA ILE A 553 -2.96 4.62 15.98
C ILE A 553 -3.33 4.15 14.58
N LEU A 554 -4.61 4.25 14.24
CA LEU A 554 -5.15 3.88 12.95
C LEU A 554 -5.55 5.15 12.19
N VAL A 555 -5.07 5.28 10.95
CA VAL A 555 -5.28 6.47 10.12
C VAL A 555 -5.73 6.05 8.74
N ALA A 556 -6.88 6.56 8.28
CA ALA A 556 -7.40 6.33 6.94
C ALA A 556 -7.68 7.65 6.21
N ALA A 557 -6.90 7.93 5.17
CA ALA A 557 -7.16 9.02 4.24
C ALA A 557 -7.87 8.48 2.99
N GLU A 558 -9.20 8.51 3.01
CA GLU A 558 -10.03 8.04 1.89
C GLU A 558 -10.42 9.16 0.92
N GLU A 559 -11.10 10.18 1.43
CA GLU A 559 -11.52 11.33 0.64
C GLU A 559 -10.51 12.48 0.78
N TYR A 560 -10.20 13.15 -0.34
CA TYR A 560 -9.32 14.31 -0.39
C TYR A 560 -10.09 15.56 -0.84
N LEU A 561 -9.76 16.73 -0.29
CA LEU A 561 -10.36 18.01 -0.66
C LEU A 561 -9.96 18.45 -2.06
N ASP A 562 -8.74 18.12 -2.47
CA ASP A 562 -8.29 18.28 -3.84
C ASP A 562 -8.83 17.14 -4.71
N ALA A 563 -9.70 17.50 -5.66
CA ALA A 563 -10.30 16.56 -6.60
C ALA A 563 -9.30 15.95 -7.59
N ALA A 564 -8.08 16.49 -7.67
CA ALA A 564 -6.99 15.89 -8.43
C ALA A 564 -6.45 14.61 -7.77
N ILE A 565 -6.66 14.44 -6.45
CA ILE A 565 -6.36 13.21 -5.74
C ILE A 565 -7.63 12.33 -5.77
N PRO A 566 -7.60 11.16 -6.43
CA PRO A 566 -8.74 10.25 -6.42
C PRO A 566 -9.02 9.77 -4.99
N PRO A 567 -10.25 9.34 -4.67
CA PRO A 567 -10.53 8.73 -3.38
C PRO A 567 -9.86 7.35 -3.28
N TYR A 568 -9.26 7.05 -2.14
CA TYR A 568 -8.74 5.71 -1.82
C TYR A 568 -9.87 4.83 -1.30
N GLN A 569 -10.73 4.36 -2.22
CA GLN A 569 -11.94 3.57 -1.91
C GLN A 569 -11.58 2.41 -0.98
N CYS A 570 -12.39 2.14 0.05
CA CYS A 570 -12.24 1.15 1.15
C CYS A 570 -11.39 1.56 2.37
N ALA A 571 -10.60 2.64 2.30
CA ALA A 571 -9.66 3.02 3.36
C ALA A 571 -10.33 3.20 4.75
N GLU A 572 -11.46 3.90 4.83
CA GLU A 572 -12.15 4.08 6.13
C GLU A 572 -12.73 2.76 6.63
N ASN A 573 -13.39 2.00 5.75
CA ASN A 573 -14.00 0.71 6.10
C ASN A 573 -12.97 -0.29 6.63
N ASP A 574 -11.81 -0.35 6.01
CA ASP A 574 -10.71 -1.23 6.38
C ASP A 574 -10.15 -0.92 7.75
N VAL A 575 -9.87 0.36 8.01
CA VAL A 575 -9.40 0.79 9.32
C VAL A 575 -10.47 0.61 10.39
N HIS A 576 -11.76 0.72 10.05
CA HIS A 576 -12.85 0.36 10.98
C HIS A 576 -12.82 -1.12 11.38
N LYS A 577 -12.60 -2.04 10.44
CA LYS A 577 -12.43 -3.48 10.75
C LYS A 577 -11.22 -3.73 11.66
N VAL A 578 -10.11 -3.02 11.43
CA VAL A 578 -8.91 -3.09 12.28
C VAL A 578 -9.19 -2.54 13.69
N TYR A 579 -9.92 -1.42 13.78
CA TYR A 579 -10.35 -0.86 15.07
C TYR A 579 -11.22 -1.83 15.86
N GLU A 580 -12.20 -2.45 15.20
CA GLU A 580 -13.06 -3.47 15.81
C GLU A 580 -12.24 -4.65 16.33
N PHE A 581 -11.25 -5.13 15.57
CA PHE A 581 -10.37 -6.21 16.02
C PHE A 581 -9.61 -5.85 17.31
N PHE A 582 -8.95 -4.69 17.35
CA PHE A 582 -8.13 -4.30 18.49
C PHE A 582 -8.94 -4.01 19.76
N THR A 583 -10.18 -3.54 19.61
CA THR A 583 -11.06 -3.19 20.74
C THR A 583 -11.98 -4.32 21.19
N ASP A 584 -12.03 -5.43 20.43
CA ASP A 584 -12.78 -6.64 20.81
C ASP A 584 -12.11 -7.31 22.04
N PRO A 585 -12.82 -7.46 23.18
CA PRO A 585 -12.30 -8.08 24.40
C PRO A 585 -11.77 -9.51 24.23
N GLU A 586 -12.31 -10.26 23.29
CA GLU A 586 -11.96 -11.67 23.04
C GLU A 586 -10.82 -11.82 22.02
N ARG A 587 -10.37 -10.71 21.42
CA ARG A 587 -9.30 -10.68 20.40
C ARG A 587 -8.17 -9.74 20.80
N GLY A 588 -8.27 -8.45 20.45
CA GLY A 588 -7.23 -7.48 20.75
C GLY A 588 -7.21 -7.04 22.22
N GLY A 589 -8.38 -6.99 22.85
CA GLY A 589 -8.57 -6.67 24.27
C GLY A 589 -8.04 -5.30 24.70
N LEU A 590 -7.83 -4.37 23.77
CA LEU A 590 -7.35 -3.02 24.08
C LEU A 590 -8.52 -2.12 24.49
N PRO A 591 -8.39 -1.38 25.61
CA PRO A 591 -9.31 -0.30 25.95
C PRO A 591 -9.41 0.71 24.81
N GLN A 592 -10.61 1.26 24.59
CA GLN A 592 -10.84 2.24 23.51
C GLN A 592 -9.93 3.47 23.64
N GLU A 593 -9.51 3.85 24.85
CA GLU A 593 -8.57 4.98 25.04
C GLU A 593 -7.15 4.67 24.56
N GLN A 594 -6.81 3.42 24.29
CA GLN A 594 -5.52 2.98 23.76
C GLN A 594 -5.52 2.83 22.23
N VAL A 595 -6.68 2.92 21.58
CA VAL A 595 -6.83 2.80 20.13
C VAL A 595 -7.37 4.11 19.55
N ILE A 596 -6.51 4.88 18.89
CA ILE A 596 -6.89 6.11 18.20
C ILE A 596 -7.29 5.78 16.76
N LEU A 597 -8.46 6.28 16.36
CA LEU A 597 -9.00 6.13 15.02
C LEU A 597 -9.17 7.51 14.38
N LEU A 598 -8.43 7.78 13.31
CA LEU A 598 -8.51 9.02 12.53
C LEU A 598 -9.00 8.71 11.12
N THR A 599 -10.18 9.22 10.75
CA THR A 599 -10.80 9.02 9.43
C THR A 599 -11.42 10.31 8.92
N GLY A 600 -11.76 10.36 7.62
CA GLY A 600 -12.44 11.48 7.00
C GLY A 600 -11.78 12.84 7.25
N THR A 601 -12.56 13.81 7.72
CA THR A 601 -12.10 15.19 7.95
C THR A 601 -11.13 15.34 9.12
N ASP A 602 -10.96 14.30 9.94
CA ASP A 602 -10.04 14.35 11.07
C ASP A 602 -8.59 14.10 10.65
N VAL A 603 -8.37 13.50 9.47
CA VAL A 603 -7.03 13.25 8.92
C VAL A 603 -6.49 14.54 8.29
N THR A 604 -6.07 15.49 9.11
CA THR A 604 -5.35 16.70 8.69
C THR A 604 -3.94 16.68 9.23
N GLU A 605 -3.02 17.39 8.58
CA GLU A 605 -1.64 17.52 9.06
C GLU A 605 -1.59 18.00 10.53
N ARG A 606 -2.47 18.94 10.89
CA ARG A 606 -2.61 19.45 12.26
C ARG A 606 -3.04 18.37 13.25
N THR A 607 -4.06 17.58 12.93
CA THR A 607 -4.56 16.51 13.82
C THR A 607 -3.50 15.42 14.00
N LEU A 608 -2.82 15.03 12.91
CA LEU A 608 -1.74 14.04 12.97
C LEU A 608 -0.60 14.55 13.86
N LYS A 609 -0.12 15.79 13.65
CA LYS A 609 0.91 16.41 14.51
C LYS A 609 0.48 16.46 15.98
N LYS A 610 -0.78 16.79 16.26
CA LYS A 610 -1.31 16.80 17.62
C LYS A 610 -1.34 15.39 18.22
N THR A 611 -1.71 14.39 17.44
CA THR A 611 -1.80 12.99 17.88
C THR A 611 -0.42 12.44 18.21
N PHE A 612 0.54 12.52 17.28
CA PHE A 612 1.90 12.00 17.47
C PHE A 612 2.72 12.87 18.44
N GLY A 613 2.55 14.19 18.43
CA GLY A 613 3.40 15.12 19.18
C GLY A 613 2.92 15.47 20.59
N GLU A 614 1.61 15.49 20.83
CA GLU A 614 1.02 15.87 22.12
C GLU A 614 0.36 14.68 22.81
N TRP A 615 -0.59 14.02 22.15
CA TRP A 615 -1.36 12.95 22.76
C TRP A 615 -0.51 11.73 23.08
N LEU A 616 0.26 11.22 22.11
CA LEU A 616 1.14 10.07 22.29
C LEU A 616 2.19 10.32 23.38
N ARG A 617 2.74 11.55 23.42
CA ARG A 617 3.66 11.98 24.48
C ARG A 617 3.01 11.97 25.86
N GLN A 618 1.73 12.32 25.97
CA GLN A 618 0.99 12.23 27.23
C GLN A 618 0.80 10.77 27.65
N GLN A 619 0.54 9.86 26.70
CA GLN A 619 0.43 8.43 27.00
C GLN A 619 1.76 7.85 27.48
N ALA A 620 2.87 8.22 26.86
CA ALA A 620 4.20 7.74 27.21
C ALA A 620 4.77 8.32 28.53
N LYS A 621 4.14 9.36 29.10
CA LYS A 621 4.49 9.82 30.45
C LYS A 621 3.96 8.90 31.56
N ALA A 622 3.02 8.01 31.24
CA ALA A 622 2.40 7.09 32.20
C ALA A 622 3.18 5.78 32.37
N GLY A 623 4.30 5.59 31.65
CA GLY A 623 5.12 4.38 31.62
C GLY A 623 5.57 4.06 30.20
N ASP A 624 6.34 2.98 30.04
CA ASP A 624 6.79 2.50 28.72
C ASP A 624 5.58 2.10 27.86
N ILE A 625 5.61 2.50 26.59
CA ILE A 625 4.55 2.19 25.62
C ILE A 625 5.10 1.37 24.46
N SER A 626 4.27 0.49 23.93
CA SER A 626 4.51 -0.19 22.65
C SER A 626 3.50 0.33 21.63
N LEU A 627 3.98 0.82 20.49
CA LEU A 627 3.18 1.57 19.52
C LEU A 627 3.03 0.83 18.20
N LEU A 628 1.79 0.58 17.79
CA LEU A 628 1.45 0.19 16.43
C LEU A 628 0.79 1.35 15.69
N VAL A 629 1.28 1.68 14.51
CA VAL A 629 0.67 2.66 13.61
C VAL A 629 0.21 1.92 12.36
N TYR A 630 -1.06 2.09 11.96
CA TYR A 630 -1.58 1.59 10.69
C TYR A 630 -2.07 2.78 9.88
N PHE A 631 -1.48 3.00 8.71
CA PHE A 631 -1.88 4.06 7.79
C PHE A 631 -2.32 3.48 6.45
N ILE A 632 -3.49 3.88 5.99
CA ILE A 632 -4.02 3.58 4.64
C ILE A 632 -4.38 4.88 3.91
N GLY A 633 -3.91 5.01 2.66
CA GLY A 633 -4.15 6.17 1.81
C GLY A 633 -2.99 6.51 0.87
N TYR A 634 -3.09 7.64 0.16
CA TYR A 634 -2.02 8.10 -0.73
C TYR A 634 -0.82 8.69 0.01
N GLY A 635 0.36 8.39 -0.50
CA GLY A 635 1.60 9.13 -0.22
C GLY A 635 1.88 10.14 -1.33
N GLY A 636 2.64 11.20 -1.01
CA GLY A 636 3.13 12.17 -1.99
C GLY A 636 4.65 12.22 -2.00
N CYS A 637 5.22 12.39 -3.19
CA CYS A 637 6.64 12.67 -3.37
C CYS A 637 6.82 14.09 -3.92
N GLU A 638 7.68 14.88 -3.27
CA GLU A 638 8.06 16.22 -3.72
C GLU A 638 9.56 16.41 -3.43
N HIS A 639 10.36 16.60 -4.47
CA HIS A 639 11.84 16.67 -4.40
C HIS A 639 12.46 15.47 -3.65
N ASP A 640 13.20 15.73 -2.56
CA ASP A 640 13.84 14.74 -1.69
C ASP A 640 12.89 14.15 -0.63
N ARG A 641 11.64 14.63 -0.58
CA ARG A 641 10.73 14.46 0.55
C ARG A 641 9.56 13.53 0.23
N ARG A 642 9.12 12.81 1.26
CA ARG A 642 7.93 11.96 1.22
C ARG A 642 6.92 12.40 2.26
N TYR A 643 5.65 12.29 1.92
CA TYR A 643 4.54 12.75 2.75
C TYR A 643 3.43 11.70 2.83
N TRP A 644 2.73 11.64 3.96
CA TRP A 644 1.35 11.13 3.98
C TRP A 644 0.40 12.24 3.54
N LEU A 645 -0.40 11.96 2.52
CA LEU A 645 -1.42 12.92 2.09
C LEU A 645 -2.59 12.87 3.07
N SER A 646 -2.94 14.04 3.60
CA SER A 646 -4.09 14.24 4.48
C SER A 646 -5.33 14.60 3.67
N HIS A 647 -6.50 14.54 4.32
CA HIS A 647 -7.78 14.96 3.75
C HIS A 647 -7.72 16.35 3.09
N ASP A 648 -6.97 17.27 3.68
CA ASP A 648 -6.81 18.65 3.22
C ASP A 648 -5.59 18.89 2.32
N THR A 649 -4.88 17.85 1.90
CA THR A 649 -3.79 17.96 0.94
C THR A 649 -4.27 18.54 -0.39
N THR A 650 -3.46 19.41 -0.99
CA THR A 650 -3.55 19.80 -2.40
C THR A 650 -2.29 19.36 -3.16
N LEU A 651 -2.44 18.86 -4.39
CA LEU A 651 -1.30 18.36 -5.18
C LEU A 651 -0.35 19.47 -5.63
N ASP A 652 -0.83 20.71 -5.70
CA ASP A 652 -0.04 21.89 -6.04
C ASP A 652 0.74 22.46 -4.84
N ASP A 653 0.46 22.01 -3.62
CA ASP A 653 1.16 22.43 -2.39
C ASP A 653 1.25 21.26 -1.38
N ILE A 654 1.87 20.16 -1.80
CA ILE A 654 2.07 18.98 -0.95
C ILE A 654 2.89 19.36 0.29
N PHE A 655 3.91 20.22 0.14
CA PHE A 655 4.79 20.67 1.22
C PHE A 655 4.04 21.20 2.44
N SER A 656 3.07 22.10 2.23
CA SER A 656 2.41 22.82 3.32
C SER A 656 1.14 22.13 3.82
N THR A 657 0.52 21.29 2.98
CA THR A 657 -0.80 20.69 3.22
C THR A 657 -0.76 19.20 3.55
N SER A 658 0.42 18.57 3.56
CA SER A 658 0.61 17.13 3.82
C SER A 658 1.61 16.89 4.95
N LEU A 659 1.61 15.70 5.54
CA LEU A 659 2.51 15.38 6.65
C LEU A 659 3.83 14.80 6.17
N ASP A 660 4.92 15.57 6.28
CA ASP A 660 6.29 15.12 5.98
C ASP A 660 6.67 13.91 6.87
N LEU A 661 7.08 12.80 6.25
CA LEU A 661 7.45 11.58 6.95
C LEU A 661 8.65 11.77 7.91
N ARG A 662 9.58 12.68 7.61
CA ARG A 662 10.67 13.03 8.55
C ARG A 662 10.12 13.73 9.79
N LYS A 663 9.00 14.44 9.67
CA LYS A 663 8.33 15.05 10.82
C LYS A 663 7.76 13.99 11.74
N ILE A 664 7.17 12.93 11.20
CA ILE A 664 6.71 11.78 12.00
C ILE A 664 7.89 11.16 12.76
N ASN A 665 9.02 10.91 12.07
CA ASN A 665 10.22 10.39 12.73
C ASN A 665 10.69 11.32 13.88
N THR A 666 10.72 12.63 13.65
CA THR A 666 11.05 13.64 14.68
C THR A 666 10.05 13.69 15.84
N LEU A 667 8.78 13.36 15.60
CA LEU A 667 7.76 13.34 16.65
C LEU A 667 7.88 12.04 17.47
N LEU A 668 8.12 10.91 16.80
CA LEU A 668 8.29 9.60 17.44
C LEU A 668 9.58 9.52 18.26
N SER A 669 10.68 10.16 17.83
CA SER A 669 11.93 10.21 18.60
C SER A 669 11.83 10.94 19.94
N ARG A 670 10.73 11.66 20.19
CA ARG A 670 10.45 12.35 21.47
C ARG A 670 9.70 11.47 22.47
N ILE A 671 9.36 10.26 22.07
CA ILE A 671 8.62 9.29 22.87
C ILE A 671 9.64 8.29 23.42
N PRO A 672 9.68 8.05 24.74
CA PRO A 672 10.53 7.04 25.36
C PRO A 672 9.96 5.63 25.10
N THR A 673 9.88 5.23 23.84
CA THR A 673 9.45 3.88 23.43
C THR A 673 10.53 3.25 22.57
N GLN A 674 10.82 1.97 22.84
CA GLN A 674 11.77 1.15 22.09
C GLN A 674 11.06 0.22 21.08
N PHE A 675 9.73 0.32 20.95
CA PHE A 675 8.93 -0.62 20.16
C PHE A 675 7.86 0.14 19.35
N VAL A 676 8.24 0.64 18.18
CA VAL A 676 7.30 1.24 17.22
C VAL A 676 7.22 0.36 15.99
N THR A 677 6.03 -0.09 15.63
CA THR A 677 5.77 -0.79 14.36
C THR A 677 4.80 0.01 13.51
N ILE A 678 5.20 0.33 12.28
CA ILE A 678 4.36 1.08 11.33
C ILE A 678 3.99 0.17 10.15
N PHE A 679 2.69 -0.06 9.97
CA PHE A 679 2.11 -0.72 8.80
C PHE A 679 1.59 0.34 7.81
N LEU A 680 2.06 0.27 6.56
CA LEU A 680 1.69 1.21 5.49
C LEU A 680 0.99 0.48 4.35
N ASP A 681 -0.30 0.77 4.14
CA ASP A 681 -1.07 0.41 2.94
C ASP A 681 -1.18 1.65 2.05
N THR A 682 -0.11 1.91 1.27
CA THR A 682 0.04 3.21 0.60
C THR A 682 0.52 3.10 -0.83
N VAL A 683 -0.01 3.98 -1.68
CA VAL A 683 0.47 4.23 -3.03
C VAL A 683 1.02 5.65 -3.10
N PHE A 684 2.27 5.82 -3.55
CA PHE A 684 2.90 7.14 -3.66
C PHE A 684 2.62 7.78 -5.02
N LEU A 685 1.94 8.93 -5.01
CA LEU A 685 1.71 9.77 -6.18
C LEU A 685 2.96 10.60 -6.51
N GLY A 686 3.27 10.75 -7.80
CA GLY A 686 4.36 11.60 -8.30
C GLY A 686 5.74 10.92 -8.43
N GLY A 687 5.85 9.62 -8.20
CA GLY A 687 7.13 8.89 -8.13
C GLY A 687 7.96 8.79 -9.42
N GLU A 688 7.42 9.13 -10.60
CA GLU A 688 8.18 9.08 -11.87
C GLU A 688 9.08 10.31 -12.11
N GLN A 689 8.96 11.40 -11.34
CA GLN A 689 9.79 12.61 -11.52
C GLN A 689 10.82 12.86 -10.40
N SER A 690 10.89 12.03 -9.36
CA SER A 690 11.86 12.20 -8.28
C SER A 690 12.75 10.98 -8.11
N GLY A 691 13.73 10.81 -8.99
CA GLY A 691 14.92 9.99 -8.69
C GLY A 691 15.72 10.50 -7.48
N ALA A 692 15.33 11.64 -6.89
CA ALA A 692 15.95 12.29 -5.75
C ALA A 692 15.24 12.07 -4.39
N ALA A 693 14.05 11.45 -4.35
CA ALA A 693 13.33 11.25 -3.08
C ALA A 693 14.03 10.23 -2.19
N GLU A 694 14.35 10.59 -0.94
CA GLU A 694 15.03 9.68 -0.02
C GLU A 694 14.23 8.36 0.13
N PRO A 695 14.92 7.20 0.20
CA PRO A 695 14.22 5.94 0.35
C PRO A 695 13.53 5.87 1.71
N LEU A 696 12.35 5.23 1.76
CA LEU A 696 11.51 5.15 2.97
C LEU A 696 12.28 4.66 4.21
N TRP A 697 13.25 3.75 3.99
CA TRP A 697 14.11 3.22 5.04
C TRP A 697 15.06 4.22 5.66
N LYS A 698 15.52 5.23 4.92
CA LYS A 698 16.35 6.30 5.49
C LYS A 698 15.51 7.29 6.31
N ILE A 699 14.27 7.56 5.87
CA ILE A 699 13.40 8.57 6.49
C ILE A 699 12.83 8.13 7.84
N LEU A 700 12.43 6.86 7.93
CA LEU A 700 11.64 6.37 9.06
C LEU A 700 12.40 5.41 10.01
N SER A 701 13.62 4.97 9.65
CA SER A 701 14.44 4.13 10.52
C SER A 701 14.89 4.82 11.83
N GLY A 702 15.24 3.99 12.82
CA GLY A 702 16.05 4.35 13.98
C GLY A 702 15.83 3.40 15.15
N GLU A 703 16.58 3.61 16.23
CA GLU A 703 16.62 2.70 17.38
C GLU A 703 15.22 2.39 17.92
N GLY A 704 14.90 1.10 18.07
CA GLY A 704 13.61 0.62 18.57
C GLY A 704 12.42 0.79 17.61
N ARG A 705 12.67 1.01 16.32
CA ARG A 705 11.62 1.23 15.32
C ARG A 705 11.71 0.22 14.18
N ALA A 706 10.58 -0.40 13.90
CA ALA A 706 10.37 -1.30 12.78
C ALA A 706 9.25 -0.82 11.88
N ILE A 707 9.38 -1.09 10.59
CA ILE A 707 8.41 -0.61 9.61
C ILE A 707 8.13 -1.73 8.65
N ALA A 708 6.87 -2.15 8.64
CA ALA A 708 6.31 -3.09 7.70
C ALA A 708 5.53 -2.30 6.64
N ALA A 709 6.14 -1.99 5.50
CA ALA A 709 5.47 -1.20 4.47
C ALA A 709 5.07 -2.08 3.28
N ALA A 710 3.79 -2.08 2.90
CA ALA A 710 3.42 -2.44 1.53
C ALA A 710 3.30 -1.17 0.71
N SER A 711 4.36 -0.84 -0.03
CA SER A 711 4.28 0.23 -1.02
C SER A 711 4.31 -0.38 -2.42
N HIS A 712 3.23 -0.22 -3.19
CA HIS A 712 3.36 -0.24 -4.64
C HIS A 712 3.83 1.12 -5.12
N GLY A 713 5.01 1.13 -5.73
CA GLY A 713 5.52 2.28 -6.47
C GLY A 713 4.93 2.43 -7.87
N LYS A 714 4.09 1.50 -8.36
CA LYS A 714 3.68 1.51 -9.79
C LYS A 714 2.26 1.07 -10.18
N THR A 715 1.40 0.50 -9.32
CA THR A 715 0.01 0.16 -9.74
C THR A 715 -1.04 0.43 -8.66
N PRO A 716 -2.18 1.06 -9.00
CA PRO A 716 -3.31 1.23 -8.09
C PRO A 716 -4.24 0.03 -8.17
N HIS A 717 -4.15 -0.92 -7.22
CA HIS A 717 -5.34 -1.70 -6.89
C HIS A 717 -6.17 -0.88 -5.89
N ILE A 718 -6.93 0.05 -6.44
CA ILE A 718 -8.08 0.64 -5.76
C ILE A 718 -9.07 -0.52 -5.56
N CYS A 719 -9.52 -0.72 -4.33
CA CYS A 719 -10.50 -1.73 -3.94
C CYS A 719 -11.64 -1.87 -4.97
N ASP A 720 -11.79 -3.06 -5.58
CA ASP A 720 -12.86 -3.35 -6.54
C ASP A 720 -14.25 -3.45 -5.87
N ASP A 721 -14.27 -3.67 -4.55
CA ASP A 721 -15.46 -3.74 -3.69
C ASP A 721 -15.15 -3.19 -2.28
N GLU A 722 -15.95 -2.23 -1.79
CA GLU A 722 -15.85 -1.71 -0.41
C GLU A 722 -16.01 -2.82 0.63
N GLN A 723 -16.75 -3.88 0.30
CA GLN A 723 -17.08 -4.94 1.25
C GLN A 723 -15.89 -5.88 1.48
N SER A 724 -15.12 -6.20 0.44
CA SER A 724 -13.93 -7.06 0.52
C SER A 724 -12.74 -6.37 1.20
N GLY A 725 -12.57 -5.06 1.02
CA GLY A 725 -11.41 -4.32 1.55
C GLY A 725 -10.14 -4.54 0.72
N SER A 726 -9.03 -3.93 1.15
CA SER A 726 -7.73 -4.06 0.47
C SER A 726 -7.11 -5.43 0.75
N SER A 727 -6.29 -5.93 -0.20
CA SER A 727 -5.55 -7.17 -0.02
C SER A 727 -4.60 -7.11 1.18
N PHE A 728 -3.99 -5.94 1.42
CA PHE A 728 -3.10 -5.73 2.55
C PHE A 728 -3.86 -5.77 3.89
N THR A 729 -4.96 -5.03 4.02
CA THR A 729 -5.81 -5.07 5.22
C THR A 729 -6.36 -6.49 5.46
N SER A 730 -6.76 -7.18 4.39
CA SER A 730 -7.27 -8.55 4.48
C SER A 730 -6.22 -9.51 5.02
N SER A 731 -5.00 -9.50 4.49
CA SER A 731 -3.88 -10.30 5.01
C SER A 731 -3.50 -9.89 6.44
N PHE A 732 -3.51 -8.59 6.75
CA PHE A 732 -3.25 -8.10 8.10
C PHE A 732 -4.26 -8.67 9.11
N LEU A 733 -5.56 -8.57 8.83
CA LEU A 733 -6.62 -9.09 9.71
C LEU A 733 -6.61 -10.63 9.81
N GLN A 734 -6.29 -11.35 8.73
CA GLN A 734 -6.14 -12.81 8.77
C GLN A 734 -4.97 -13.23 9.66
N GLY A 735 -3.83 -12.55 9.52
CA GLY A 735 -2.68 -12.75 10.39
C GLY A 735 -3.06 -12.54 11.85
N LEU A 736 -3.65 -11.38 12.17
CA LEU A 736 -4.15 -11.08 13.52
C LEU A 736 -5.19 -12.09 14.06
N ALA A 737 -5.98 -12.73 13.19
CA ALA A 737 -6.96 -13.74 13.59
C ALA A 737 -6.34 -15.09 13.98
N GLY A 738 -5.02 -15.25 13.89
CA GLY A 738 -4.27 -16.43 14.32
C GLY A 738 -3.48 -17.13 13.23
N GLU A 739 -3.64 -16.77 11.96
CA GLU A 739 -2.90 -17.43 10.86
C GLU A 739 -1.41 -17.04 10.86
N ALA A 740 -1.06 -15.97 11.57
CA ALA A 740 0.32 -15.56 11.80
C ALA A 740 0.96 -16.18 13.04
N ASP A 741 0.28 -17.06 13.78
CA ASP A 741 0.87 -17.82 14.89
C ASP A 741 1.71 -18.98 14.31
N LEU A 742 2.90 -18.65 13.83
CA LEU A 742 3.77 -19.58 13.10
C LEU A 742 4.43 -20.61 14.03
N ASN A 743 4.62 -20.24 15.30
CA ASN A 743 5.21 -21.11 16.32
C ASN A 743 4.15 -21.87 17.17
N SER A 744 2.86 -21.60 16.96
CA SER A 744 1.73 -22.21 17.67
C SER A 744 1.72 -21.95 19.18
N ASP A 745 2.27 -20.81 19.63
CA ASP A 745 2.29 -20.42 21.05
C ASP A 745 1.02 -19.65 21.48
N GLY A 746 0.08 -19.47 20.56
CA GLY A 746 -1.20 -18.79 20.75
C GLY A 746 -1.10 -17.27 20.72
N LYS A 747 0.10 -16.71 20.56
CA LYS A 747 0.39 -15.28 20.49
C LYS A 747 0.87 -14.92 19.09
N ILE A 748 0.81 -13.63 18.76
CA ILE A 748 1.27 -13.14 17.46
C ILE A 748 2.17 -11.96 17.71
N TYR A 749 3.44 -12.11 17.36
CA TYR A 749 4.43 -11.05 17.41
C TYR A 749 4.58 -10.36 16.05
N SER A 750 5.12 -9.15 16.08
CA SER A 750 5.31 -8.35 14.86
C SER A 750 6.13 -9.05 13.75
N PRO A 751 7.20 -9.84 14.04
CA PRO A 751 7.91 -10.61 13.02
C PRO A 751 7.04 -11.69 12.37
N GLU A 752 6.25 -12.43 13.14
CA GLU A 752 5.42 -13.52 12.62
C GLU A 752 4.26 -12.98 11.77
N LEU A 753 3.65 -11.89 12.22
CA LEU A 753 2.64 -11.16 11.45
C LEU A 753 3.20 -10.69 10.10
N TRP A 754 4.42 -10.15 10.11
CA TRP A 754 5.08 -9.73 8.88
C TRP A 754 5.40 -10.89 7.95
N GLU A 755 5.95 -11.99 8.47
CA GLU A 755 6.27 -13.17 7.67
C GLU A 755 5.02 -13.76 7.01
N PHE A 756 3.93 -13.90 7.78
CA PHE A 756 2.63 -14.34 7.27
C PHE A 756 2.13 -13.41 6.16
N MET A 757 2.11 -12.10 6.40
CA MET A 757 1.66 -11.12 5.40
C MET A 757 2.53 -11.16 4.15
N SER A 758 3.85 -11.24 4.30
CA SER A 758 4.79 -11.34 3.19
C SER A 758 4.50 -12.54 2.30
N ARG A 759 4.29 -13.71 2.90
CA ARG A 759 3.92 -14.95 2.19
C ARG A 759 2.51 -14.87 1.58
N SER A 760 1.54 -14.31 2.29
CA SER A 760 0.15 -14.19 1.83
C SER A 760 0.03 -13.26 0.61
N LEU A 761 0.75 -12.14 0.63
CA LEU A 761 0.72 -11.11 -0.42
C LEU A 761 1.53 -11.50 -1.66
N THR A 762 2.55 -12.35 -1.50
CA THR A 762 3.38 -12.86 -2.61
C THR A 762 2.80 -14.11 -3.27
N ASN A 763 2.13 -14.99 -2.50
CA ASN A 763 1.52 -16.24 -2.99
C ASN A 763 0.07 -16.06 -3.46
N ALA A 764 -0.17 -15.11 -4.38
CA ALA A 764 -1.48 -14.94 -5.00
C ALA A 764 -1.78 -16.09 -5.98
N ALA A 765 -3.03 -16.59 -5.97
CA ALA A 765 -3.51 -17.64 -6.87
C ALA A 765 -3.34 -17.24 -8.36
N ASP A 766 -3.25 -18.21 -9.27
CA ASP A 766 -3.10 -17.96 -10.71
C ASP A 766 -4.18 -16.98 -11.21
N GLY A 767 -3.74 -15.78 -11.62
CA GLY A 767 -4.60 -14.70 -12.11
C GLY A 767 -4.81 -13.51 -11.15
N ALA A 768 -4.32 -13.56 -9.90
CA ALA A 768 -4.29 -12.42 -8.99
C ALA A 768 -2.92 -11.73 -8.99
N GLU A 769 -2.88 -10.38 -8.91
CA GLU A 769 -1.62 -9.63 -8.87
C GLU A 769 -0.84 -9.94 -7.59
N ARG A 770 0.43 -10.31 -7.75
CA ARG A 770 1.37 -10.53 -6.63
C ARG A 770 1.81 -9.18 -6.10
N LEU A 771 1.69 -8.97 -4.79
CA LEU A 771 2.21 -7.78 -4.14
C LEU A 771 3.63 -8.05 -3.61
N HIS A 772 4.50 -7.04 -3.66
CA HIS A 772 5.87 -7.09 -3.12
C HIS A 772 5.96 -6.23 -1.85
N PRO A 773 5.62 -6.78 -0.67
CA PRO A 773 5.76 -6.06 0.59
C PRO A 773 7.26 -5.85 0.93
N VAL A 774 7.58 -4.71 1.52
CA VAL A 774 8.96 -4.31 1.87
C VAL A 774 9.08 -4.12 3.39
N LEU A 775 9.99 -4.85 4.02
CA LEU A 775 10.35 -4.61 5.41
C LEU A 775 11.46 -3.58 5.47
N VAL A 776 11.33 -2.65 6.41
CA VAL A 776 12.26 -1.57 6.63
C VAL A 776 12.62 -1.53 8.12
N GLY A 777 13.88 -1.81 8.45
CA GLY A 777 14.34 -1.92 9.84
C GLY A 777 14.11 -3.30 10.45
N GLU A 778 14.38 -3.43 11.74
CA GLU A 778 14.27 -4.69 12.50
C GLU A 778 12.97 -4.70 13.31
N LEU A 779 12.10 -5.69 13.08
CA LEU A 779 10.85 -5.87 13.83
C LEU A 779 11.15 -6.22 15.29
N PRO A 780 10.56 -5.51 16.27
CA PRO A 780 10.76 -5.87 17.65
C PRO A 780 10.12 -7.22 17.93
N HIS A 781 10.95 -8.20 18.28
CA HIS A 781 10.55 -9.56 18.64
C HIS A 781 9.57 -9.61 19.83
N GLU A 782 9.47 -8.53 20.61
CA GLU A 782 8.62 -8.45 21.81
C GLU A 782 7.30 -7.69 21.60
N LEU A 783 7.04 -7.11 20.41
CA LEU A 783 5.75 -6.47 20.16
C LEU A 783 4.67 -7.54 19.96
N LEU A 784 3.99 -7.86 21.06
CA LEU A 784 2.78 -8.68 21.07
C LEU A 784 1.63 -7.88 20.43
N VAL A 785 1.16 -8.35 19.26
CA VAL A 785 0.12 -7.68 18.49
C VAL A 785 -1.29 -8.12 18.91
N THR A 786 -1.46 -9.37 19.34
CA THR A 786 -2.76 -9.93 19.77
C THR A 786 -2.67 -10.59 21.15
N LEU A 787 -3.80 -10.76 21.85
CA LEU A 787 -3.84 -11.56 23.08
C LEU A 787 -3.84 -13.06 22.74
N PRO A 788 -3.47 -13.94 23.71
CA PRO A 788 -3.58 -15.39 23.54
C PRO A 788 -4.98 -15.78 23.06
N LEU A 789 -5.06 -16.44 21.91
CA LEU A 789 -6.35 -16.92 21.38
C LEU A 789 -6.94 -17.97 22.34
N PRO A 790 -8.25 -17.94 22.63
CA PRO A 790 -8.89 -18.97 23.46
C PRO A 790 -8.58 -20.38 22.90
N GLU A 791 -8.34 -21.34 23.80
CA GLU A 791 -7.75 -22.68 23.58
C GLU A 791 -8.40 -23.54 22.47
N GLU A 792 -9.51 -23.14 21.85
CA GLU A 792 -10.15 -23.86 20.73
C GLU A 792 -9.28 -23.95 19.46
N LYS A 793 -8.18 -23.18 19.34
CA LYS A 793 -7.25 -23.26 18.20
C LYS A 793 -5.94 -24.03 18.46
N LEU A 794 -5.65 -24.45 19.70
CA LEU A 794 -4.36 -25.02 20.11
C LEU A 794 -4.16 -26.53 19.82
N SER A 795 -5.03 -27.17 19.04
CA SER A 795 -4.90 -28.60 18.70
C SER A 795 -4.72 -28.88 17.21
N ALA A 796 -3.81 -28.16 16.54
CA ALA A 796 -3.51 -28.41 15.13
C ALA A 796 -2.01 -28.19 14.79
N SER A 797 -1.12 -28.83 15.54
CA SER A 797 0.26 -29.08 15.11
C SER A 797 0.55 -30.57 15.30
N GLY A 798 0.57 -31.31 14.19
CA GLY A 798 0.79 -32.75 14.19
C GLY A 798 0.19 -33.45 12.97
N GLU A 799 1.06 -33.73 12.00
CA GLU A 799 0.91 -34.67 10.87
C GLU A 799 0.18 -34.18 9.61
N LYS A 800 0.92 -34.28 8.50
CA LYS A 800 0.49 -34.14 7.10
C LYS A 800 -0.90 -34.75 6.88
N LYS A 801 -1.94 -33.93 6.80
CA LYS A 801 -3.27 -34.32 6.33
C LYS A 801 -3.55 -33.66 5.00
N ARG A 802 -3.89 -34.50 4.01
CA ARG A 802 -4.26 -34.09 2.65
C ARG A 802 -5.44 -33.10 2.74
N PRO A 803 -5.26 -31.81 2.40
CA PRO A 803 -6.32 -30.80 2.47
C PRO A 803 -7.58 -31.22 1.71
N ASP A 804 -7.38 -31.92 0.59
CA ASP A 804 -8.42 -32.32 -0.36
C ASP A 804 -9.43 -33.35 0.19
N ALA A 805 -9.05 -34.14 1.21
CA ALA A 805 -9.91 -35.20 1.75
C ALA A 805 -11.02 -34.66 2.67
N LYS A 806 -10.74 -33.59 3.41
CA LYS A 806 -11.71 -33.00 4.35
C LYS A 806 -12.80 -32.25 3.59
N ASP A 807 -12.42 -31.51 2.55
CA ASP A 807 -13.36 -30.75 1.72
C ASP A 807 -14.28 -31.68 0.91
N ALA A 808 -13.75 -32.80 0.38
CA ALA A 808 -14.55 -33.81 -0.30
C ALA A 808 -15.66 -34.41 0.59
N ILE A 809 -15.36 -34.65 1.88
CA ILE A 809 -16.34 -35.17 2.85
C ILE A 809 -17.35 -34.09 3.30
N ILE A 810 -16.92 -32.82 3.40
CA ILE A 810 -17.80 -31.69 3.69
C ILE A 810 -18.82 -31.50 2.56
N ASP A 811 -18.39 -31.58 1.30
CA ASP A 811 -19.26 -31.36 0.15
C ASP A 811 -20.36 -32.42 0.03
N ILE A 812 -20.05 -33.70 0.24
CA ILE A 812 -21.07 -34.75 0.19
C ILE A 812 -22.03 -34.70 1.38
N TYR A 813 -21.60 -34.21 2.54
CA TYR A 813 -22.49 -33.96 3.68
C TYR A 813 -23.41 -32.76 3.45
N ARG A 814 -22.88 -31.64 2.94
CA ARG A 814 -23.68 -30.44 2.59
C ARG A 814 -24.75 -30.74 1.56
N ASN A 815 -24.44 -31.63 0.61
CA ASN A 815 -25.38 -32.08 -0.41
C ASN A 815 -26.31 -33.21 0.06
N GLY A 816 -26.22 -33.61 1.33
CA GLY A 816 -27.14 -34.56 1.97
C GLY A 816 -26.94 -36.02 1.54
N HIS A 817 -25.78 -36.37 0.98
CA HIS A 817 -25.50 -37.73 0.52
C HIS A 817 -25.13 -38.68 1.65
N ILE A 818 -24.57 -38.17 2.75
CA ILE A 818 -24.26 -38.95 3.96
C ILE A 818 -24.91 -38.31 5.19
N SER A 819 -25.21 -39.13 6.19
CA SER A 819 -25.79 -38.69 7.46
C SER A 819 -24.78 -37.94 8.33
N ALA A 820 -25.28 -37.22 9.34
CA ALA A 820 -24.43 -36.51 10.30
C ALA A 820 -23.50 -37.46 11.08
N ASP A 821 -23.93 -38.69 11.33
CA ASP A 821 -23.14 -39.69 12.05
C ASP A 821 -22.04 -40.28 11.16
N GLN A 822 -22.34 -40.56 9.89
CA GLN A 822 -21.34 -40.93 8.87
C GLN A 822 -20.33 -39.80 8.67
N PHE A 823 -20.78 -38.55 8.58
CA PHE A 823 -19.91 -37.39 8.45
C PHE A 823 -18.96 -37.23 9.66
N LYS A 824 -19.50 -37.35 10.88
CA LYS A 824 -18.69 -37.32 12.11
C LYS A 824 -17.67 -38.46 12.13
N ARG A 825 -18.06 -39.66 11.74
CA ARG A 825 -17.17 -40.83 11.67
C ARG A 825 -16.05 -40.63 10.65
N ALA A 826 -16.35 -40.16 9.44
CA ALA A 826 -15.35 -39.85 8.42
C ALA A 826 -14.37 -38.76 8.88
N LEU A 827 -14.87 -37.69 9.50
CA LEU A 827 -14.02 -36.65 10.06
C LEU A 827 -13.18 -37.15 11.24
N GLN A 828 -13.70 -38.05 12.06
CA GLN A 828 -12.96 -38.65 13.16
C GLN A 828 -11.82 -39.54 12.66
N ILE A 829 -12.07 -40.37 11.65
CA ILE A 829 -11.05 -41.20 10.98
C ILE A 829 -9.95 -40.30 10.40
N LEU A 830 -10.33 -39.26 9.62
CA LEU A 830 -9.39 -38.29 9.06
C LEU A 830 -8.64 -37.47 10.13
N LYS A 831 -9.29 -37.17 11.26
CA LYS A 831 -8.68 -36.41 12.37
C LYS A 831 -7.73 -37.27 13.21
N ASN A 832 -8.01 -38.55 13.38
CA ASN A 832 -7.18 -39.45 14.17
C ASN A 832 -6.03 -40.08 13.35
N GLY A 833 -6.02 -39.89 12.03
CA GLY A 833 -5.06 -40.57 11.15
C GLY A 833 -5.33 -42.08 11.03
N GLU A 834 -6.55 -42.51 11.39
CA GLU A 834 -6.98 -43.90 11.27
C GLU A 834 -7.22 -44.23 9.79
N THR A 835 -7.01 -45.49 9.40
CA THR A 835 -7.28 -45.95 8.03
C THR A 835 -8.61 -46.67 7.97
N ASP A 836 -9.51 -46.21 7.10
CA ASP A 836 -10.76 -46.88 6.77
C ASP A 836 -10.82 -47.11 5.26
N ARG A 837 -10.87 -48.38 4.88
CA ARG A 837 -10.73 -48.79 3.48
C ARG A 837 -11.85 -48.27 2.58
N LEU A 838 -13.08 -48.12 3.11
CA LEU A 838 -14.21 -47.58 2.34
C LEU A 838 -14.04 -46.08 2.12
N LEU A 839 -13.60 -45.36 3.15
CA LEU A 839 -13.31 -43.94 3.06
C LEU A 839 -12.15 -43.65 2.09
N GLU A 840 -11.07 -44.44 2.18
CA GLU A 840 -9.91 -44.32 1.28
C GLU A 840 -10.27 -44.68 -0.17
N ASP A 841 -10.97 -45.78 -0.40
CA ASP A 841 -11.36 -46.17 -1.76
C ASP A 841 -12.33 -45.15 -2.40
N TYR A 842 -13.14 -44.44 -1.60
CA TYR A 842 -13.97 -43.35 -2.10
C TYR A 842 -13.14 -42.10 -2.42
N LEU A 843 -12.25 -41.68 -1.51
CA LEU A 843 -11.39 -40.52 -1.69
C LEU A 843 -10.39 -40.69 -2.84
N ASP A 844 -9.94 -41.92 -3.11
CA ASP A 844 -9.09 -42.27 -4.25
C ASP A 844 -9.92 -42.46 -5.56
N GLY A 845 -11.24 -42.31 -5.52
CA GLY A 845 -12.12 -42.45 -6.68
C GLY A 845 -12.31 -43.89 -7.17
N LYS A 846 -11.92 -44.90 -6.37
CA LYS A 846 -12.05 -46.33 -6.70
C LYS A 846 -13.47 -46.84 -6.51
N ILE A 847 -14.25 -46.21 -5.62
CA ILE A 847 -15.68 -46.48 -5.48
C ILE A 847 -16.51 -45.20 -5.69
N PRO A 848 -17.64 -45.29 -6.41
CA PRO A 848 -18.53 -44.15 -6.64
C PRO A 848 -19.33 -43.78 -5.38
N LEU A 849 -19.77 -42.52 -5.32
CA LEU A 849 -20.49 -41.93 -4.17
C LEU A 849 -21.72 -42.74 -3.74
N ASP A 850 -22.45 -43.31 -4.70
CA ASP A 850 -23.65 -44.10 -4.39
C ASP A 850 -23.32 -45.40 -3.63
N ILE A 851 -22.15 -46.00 -3.89
CA ILE A 851 -21.69 -47.19 -3.16
C ILE A 851 -21.13 -46.78 -1.80
N PHE A 852 -20.39 -45.68 -1.75
CA PHE A 852 -19.81 -45.17 -0.51
C PHE A 852 -20.89 -44.83 0.52
N LYS A 853 -21.90 -44.05 0.15
CA LYS A 853 -22.96 -43.60 1.08
C LYS A 853 -23.79 -44.73 1.68
N ASP A 854 -23.99 -45.82 0.92
CA ASP A 854 -24.82 -46.95 1.33
C ASP A 854 -24.05 -47.95 2.21
N THR A 855 -22.70 -47.93 2.14
CA THR A 855 -21.85 -48.97 2.78
C THR A 855 -21.04 -48.45 3.98
N PHE A 856 -20.69 -47.17 3.99
CA PHE A 856 -19.89 -46.51 5.03
C PHE A 856 -20.72 -46.16 6.27
#